data_AF-A0A496UWU7-F1
#
_entry.id   AF-A0A496UWU7-F1
#
_cell.length_a   1.000
_cell.length_b   1.000
_cell.length_c   1.000
_cell.angle_alpha   90.00
_cell.angle_beta   90.00
_cell.angle_gamma   90.00
#
_symmetry.space_group_name_H-M   'P 1'
#
loop_
_entity.id
_entity.type
_entity.pdbx_description
1 polymer ?
#
loop_
_entity_poly.entity_id
_entity_poly.type
_entity_poly.pdbx_seq_one_letter_code
_entity_poly.pdbx_strand_id
1 'polypeptide(L)'
;MIFWMLLFWVGAFLLTEILRPKPNMEDARPAGQGDFQFPTATEGRAVPLIWGKVKIKGSNVIWYGNVRSVAITEDVKTGLFSSDTVTTGHKYYVGLQFALCLGPGVVLKAIRVNEKSLWSGTRAAESTFNVSRLSILGGNEFGSGGISGTVGFYPGAIDQSINAYLAGKQSPNVAYRGTSYVVFQGGYIGNSPNIVPWEFEAERYPDGLNMAAADPGAENPTNGTANPMNVIYEIMTDDIWGLGIPSSEIDVVNFQDAASALYAEGNGFAMLMDREKQASDMINEVVRQVDGTLWFDRGAGQWKMTLIRDGYDPGTLPEFDESNILELSEYTRQTWEETTNEVRLSYIDIDDNYKETYAFAQDMGNHLIQGGSVASEVRYPGVRDKALANSLAWRELRVLTYPLSKITVKMNRDGFALRPGSLFKYSNTRLGIDGVVYRVGRFAPGTLLSGEINVFAVEDIFSTGVGTFGDPVGSGWVEPNDAAVPVVSADTVVFEAGRQMVVQDPFAPTLEPRVWMGARNPGGGTVRFQSYLRTGPSHPTSGAFTEDAEVRAFLRGANLTADVEAYAAVSLRPTNVLTIDMEIADPDDISDLLVAGNNGDVASLVNIVKINDEILGFLNLTDFGTFYRMSVFYRGLFNTNQAAHSIGDTVWFLGQTGGSLTRISMADSHDEMGLQLRSVDLLEEVVEGLTPVEDVSLVRLWRQPLPVRDPVINSTYADTTNVSLDVQYTTPTGRLGEDASALLLECTVRDWRVDDVRTDHVLTAQYEDDAPELDYVLTLDPAGTPAVLAALVITDPWVDTQVWALRNDMIIAVGINTPMPTTASLSISPRHTPPEIGTEITGVALVHEFAITSELHDDDLHVGGLAANTASAAISFTETGAYAFDINTALPSSGILEADVDGGGYVTVIAAGNTTGTLTTSGGGPYSVVLRFTVAPTDDQYFRITGPTAEDGNGVLLA
;
A
#
# COMPACT_ATOMS: atom_id res chain seq x y z
N MET A 1 27.68 70.40 7.88
CA MET A 1 28.68 69.93 6.88
C MET A 1 28.61 68.44 6.63
N ILE A 2 28.59 67.59 7.67
CA ILE A 2 28.55 66.11 7.53
C ILE A 2 27.36 65.59 6.70
N PHE A 3 26.16 66.17 6.85
CA PHE A 3 24.97 65.77 6.07
C PHE A 3 25.11 66.00 4.56
N TRP A 4 25.70 67.15 4.16
CA TRP A 4 25.95 67.46 2.76
C TRP A 4 27.12 66.65 2.17
N MET A 5 28.13 66.32 2.98
CA MET A 5 29.17 65.36 2.57
C MET A 5 28.60 63.96 2.37
N LEU A 6 27.70 63.49 3.24
CA LEU A 6 27.03 62.19 3.09
C LEU A 6 26.15 62.15 1.85
N LEU A 7 25.36 63.19 1.58
CA LEU A 7 24.58 63.30 0.34
C LEU A 7 25.46 63.34 -0.92
N PHE A 8 26.62 64.01 -0.85
CA PHE A 8 27.56 64.03 -1.95
C PHE A 8 28.26 62.67 -2.14
N TRP A 9 28.59 61.96 -1.06
CA TRP A 9 29.16 60.60 -1.14
C TRP A 9 28.15 59.57 -1.62
N VAL A 10 26.89 59.64 -1.17
CA VAL A 10 25.80 58.79 -1.68
C VAL A 10 25.49 59.13 -3.13
N GLY A 11 25.44 60.41 -3.49
CA GLY A 11 25.25 60.87 -4.86
C GLY A 11 26.40 60.47 -5.78
N ALA A 12 27.65 60.60 -5.33
CA ALA A 12 28.83 60.17 -6.07
C ALA A 12 28.88 58.64 -6.21
N PHE A 13 28.52 57.89 -5.17
CA PHE A 13 28.42 56.42 -5.20
C PHE A 13 27.35 55.96 -6.19
N LEU A 14 26.15 56.56 -6.16
CA LEU A 14 25.08 56.30 -7.12
C LEU A 14 25.49 56.68 -8.55
N LEU A 15 26.22 57.79 -8.73
CA LEU A 15 26.71 58.22 -10.04
C LEU A 15 27.79 57.28 -10.58
N THR A 16 28.72 56.81 -9.74
CA THR A 16 29.72 55.81 -10.13
C THR A 16 29.10 54.47 -10.46
N GLU A 17 28.01 54.10 -9.79
CA GLU A 17 27.29 52.85 -10.05
C GLU A 17 26.47 52.93 -11.35
N ILE A 18 25.88 54.08 -11.68
CA ILE A 18 25.17 54.33 -12.96
C ILE A 18 26.17 54.41 -14.14
N LEU A 19 27.38 54.93 -13.91
CA LEU A 19 28.41 55.10 -14.95
C LEU A 19 29.37 53.91 -15.07
N ARG A 20 29.19 52.85 -14.26
CA ARG A 20 30.01 51.64 -14.36
C ARG A 20 29.70 50.95 -15.71
N PRO A 21 30.68 50.73 -16.59
CA PRO A 21 30.44 50.04 -17.85
C PRO A 21 29.92 48.65 -17.55
N LYS A 22 28.76 48.31 -18.12
CA LYS A 22 28.16 46.98 -17.96
C LYS A 22 29.17 45.92 -18.41
N PRO A 23 29.42 44.87 -17.61
CA PRO A 23 30.28 43.77 -18.05
C PRO A 23 29.67 43.15 -19.32
N ASN A 24 30.49 42.94 -20.36
CA ASN A 24 30.08 42.13 -21.50
C ASN A 24 30.01 40.68 -21.03
N MET A 25 28.79 40.22 -20.75
CA MET A 25 28.53 38.81 -20.44
C MET A 25 28.51 38.05 -21.77
N GLU A 26 29.42 37.11 -21.95
CA GLU A 26 29.45 36.27 -23.15
C GLU A 26 28.32 35.22 -23.06
N ASP A 27 27.40 35.23 -24.02
CA ASP A 27 26.38 34.19 -24.14
C ASP A 27 27.00 32.82 -24.41
N ALA A 28 26.49 31.78 -23.75
CA ALA A 28 26.85 30.41 -24.05
C ALA A 28 26.48 30.07 -25.52
N ARG A 29 27.45 29.62 -26.31
CA ARG A 29 27.21 29.19 -27.69
C ARG A 29 26.58 27.79 -27.74
N PRO A 30 25.56 27.55 -28.57
CA PRO A 30 25.00 26.21 -28.73
C PRO A 30 25.99 25.28 -29.43
N ALA A 31 26.08 24.03 -28.96
CA ALA A 31 26.85 22.98 -29.63
C ALA A 31 26.19 22.60 -30.97
N GLY A 32 26.99 22.53 -32.04
CA GLY A 32 26.56 22.04 -33.35
C GLY A 32 26.48 20.51 -33.41
N GLN A 33 25.90 19.96 -34.48
CA GLN A 33 25.76 18.50 -34.66
C GLN A 33 27.11 17.74 -34.57
N GLY A 34 28.22 18.39 -34.97
CA GLY A 34 29.57 17.81 -34.92
C GLY A 34 30.28 17.93 -33.57
N ASP A 35 29.73 18.69 -32.61
CA ASP A 35 30.31 18.89 -31.28
C ASP A 35 29.84 17.83 -30.26
N PHE A 36 28.84 17.03 -30.63
CA PHE A 36 28.37 15.91 -29.80
C PHE A 36 29.32 14.72 -29.88
N GLN A 37 29.82 14.28 -28.74
CA GLN A 37 30.60 13.06 -28.62
C GLN A 37 29.67 11.86 -28.44
N PHE A 38 29.34 11.20 -29.55
CA PHE A 38 28.60 9.93 -29.51
C PHE A 38 29.58 8.76 -29.41
N PRO A 39 29.27 7.70 -28.65
CA PRO A 39 29.98 6.43 -28.78
C PRO A 39 29.72 5.87 -30.18
N THR A 40 30.62 6.17 -31.11
CA THR A 40 30.46 5.84 -32.54
C THR A 40 30.39 4.34 -32.77
N ALA A 41 29.43 3.90 -33.58
CA ALA A 41 29.51 2.61 -34.26
C ALA A 41 30.70 2.63 -35.21
N THR A 42 31.75 1.87 -34.90
CA THR A 42 32.80 1.55 -35.87
C THR A 42 32.30 0.43 -36.78
N GLU A 43 32.56 0.53 -38.09
CA GLU A 43 32.10 -0.44 -39.11
C GLU A 43 32.55 -1.90 -38.82
N GLY A 44 33.55 -2.08 -37.95
CA GLY A 44 34.03 -3.39 -37.51
C GLY A 44 33.43 -3.95 -36.21
N ARG A 45 32.41 -3.32 -35.60
CA ARG A 45 31.80 -3.83 -34.35
C ARG A 45 30.65 -4.78 -34.67
N ALA A 46 30.81 -6.05 -34.31
CA ALA A 46 29.78 -7.07 -34.49
C ALA A 46 28.47 -6.73 -33.73
N VAL A 47 27.33 -7.17 -34.27
CA VAL A 47 26.02 -7.05 -33.60
C VAL A 47 26.01 -8.04 -32.43
N PRO A 48 25.71 -7.61 -31.19
CA PRO A 48 25.74 -8.51 -30.06
C PRO A 48 24.68 -9.61 -30.14
N LEU A 49 24.97 -10.76 -29.53
CA LEU A 49 24.01 -11.84 -29.28
C LEU A 49 23.80 -11.98 -27.77
N ILE A 50 22.57 -12.24 -27.36
CA ILE A 50 22.22 -12.40 -25.94
C ILE A 50 21.50 -13.73 -25.70
N TRP A 51 21.82 -14.32 -24.55
CA TRP A 51 21.09 -15.45 -23.97
C TRP A 51 20.73 -15.09 -22.53
N GLY A 52 19.51 -15.44 -22.12
CA GLY A 52 18.96 -15.05 -20.83
C GLY A 52 18.83 -13.53 -20.70
N LYS A 53 18.80 -13.06 -19.47
CA LYS A 53 18.63 -11.66 -19.08
C LYS A 53 19.99 -11.01 -18.82
N VAL A 54 20.28 -9.95 -19.55
CA VAL A 54 21.60 -9.28 -19.53
C VAL A 54 21.47 -7.76 -19.56
N LYS A 55 22.52 -7.09 -19.05
CA LYS A 55 22.70 -5.65 -19.18
C LYS A 55 23.66 -5.34 -20.33
N ILE A 56 23.16 -4.65 -21.36
CA ILE A 56 23.89 -4.21 -22.53
C ILE A 56 24.45 -2.81 -22.26
N LYS A 57 25.78 -2.74 -22.05
CA LYS A 57 26.50 -1.48 -21.86
C LYS A 57 27.11 -1.00 -23.18
N GLY A 58 27.05 0.31 -23.43
CA GLY A 58 27.68 0.91 -24.61
C GLY A 58 27.10 0.39 -25.93
N SER A 59 25.77 0.42 -26.05
CA SER A 59 25.03 -0.02 -27.24
C SER A 59 25.46 0.73 -28.49
N ASN A 60 25.38 0.07 -29.65
CA ASN A 60 25.81 0.64 -30.92
C ASN A 60 24.83 1.73 -31.38
N VAL A 61 25.28 2.98 -31.40
CA VAL A 61 24.51 4.08 -32.00
C VAL A 61 24.65 4.00 -33.51
N ILE A 62 23.62 3.50 -34.19
CA ILE A 62 23.61 3.29 -35.65
C ILE A 62 23.07 4.50 -36.42
N TRP A 63 22.33 5.40 -35.74
CA TRP A 63 21.92 6.68 -36.29
C TRP A 63 21.77 7.73 -35.18
N TYR A 64 22.15 8.96 -35.50
CA TYR A 64 21.84 10.14 -34.68
C TYR A 64 21.48 11.33 -35.59
N GLY A 65 20.56 12.18 -35.15
CA GLY A 65 20.11 13.32 -35.93
C GLY A 65 18.97 14.10 -35.29
N ASN A 66 18.35 15.01 -36.04
CA ASN A 66 17.28 15.89 -35.54
C ASN A 66 17.70 16.67 -34.27
N VAL A 67 18.95 17.14 -34.25
CA VAL A 67 19.51 17.88 -33.13
C VAL A 67 18.87 19.27 -33.08
N ARG A 68 18.29 19.64 -31.94
CA ARG A 68 17.83 21.01 -31.66
C ARG A 68 18.32 21.44 -30.28
N SER A 69 18.68 22.71 -30.16
CA SER A 69 19.02 23.35 -28.89
C SER A 69 18.00 24.44 -28.56
N VAL A 70 17.71 24.63 -27.28
CA VAL A 70 16.85 25.70 -26.77
C VAL A 70 17.61 26.44 -25.68
N ALA A 71 17.80 27.75 -25.83
CA ALA A 71 18.54 28.57 -24.87
C ALA A 71 17.87 28.56 -23.48
N ILE A 72 18.69 28.51 -22.44
CA ILE A 72 18.32 28.76 -21.04
C ILE A 72 18.79 30.18 -20.72
N THR A 73 17.84 31.07 -20.43
CA THR A 73 18.11 32.49 -20.18
C THR A 73 17.87 32.84 -18.72
N GLU A 74 18.77 33.60 -18.12
CA GLU A 74 18.64 34.10 -16.75
C GLU A 74 18.83 35.62 -16.70
N ASP A 75 18.02 36.30 -15.89
CA ASP A 75 18.13 37.74 -15.67
C ASP A 75 19.19 38.04 -14.60
N VAL A 76 20.39 38.38 -15.06
CA VAL A 76 21.50 38.73 -14.17
C VAL A 76 21.50 40.22 -13.90
N LYS A 77 21.65 40.62 -12.64
CA LYS A 77 21.78 42.03 -12.26
C LYS A 77 23.13 42.57 -12.73
N THR A 78 23.13 43.42 -13.76
CA THR A 78 24.30 44.15 -14.26
C THR A 78 24.65 45.39 -13.45
N GLY A 79 23.83 45.75 -12.45
CA GLY A 79 24.08 46.82 -11.47
C GLY A 79 22.92 46.98 -10.48
N LEU A 80 23.01 47.95 -9.56
CA LEU A 80 22.01 48.19 -8.51
C LEU A 80 20.56 48.45 -9.03
N PHE A 81 20.43 48.89 -10.28
CA PHE A 81 19.15 49.23 -10.94
C PHE A 81 19.03 48.70 -12.38
N SER A 82 19.84 47.71 -12.79
CA SER A 82 19.76 47.15 -14.14
C SER A 82 19.97 45.64 -14.15
N SER A 83 19.13 44.92 -14.89
CA SER A 83 19.32 43.51 -15.24
C SER A 83 19.55 43.39 -16.75
N ASP A 84 20.19 42.29 -17.14
CA ASP A 84 20.35 41.86 -18.52
C ASP A 84 20.05 40.36 -18.61
N THR A 85 19.39 39.94 -19.69
CA THR A 85 19.01 38.54 -19.89
C THR A 85 20.15 37.84 -20.62
N VAL A 86 20.90 37.01 -19.91
CA VAL A 86 22.07 36.30 -20.46
C VAL A 86 21.71 34.83 -20.68
N THR A 87 22.19 34.25 -21.78
CA THR A 87 22.05 32.81 -22.02
C THR A 87 23.07 32.04 -21.18
N THR A 88 22.62 31.39 -20.10
CA THR A 88 23.46 30.63 -19.16
C THR A 88 23.74 29.20 -19.64
N GLY A 89 22.92 28.65 -20.55
CA GLY A 89 23.11 27.31 -21.11
C GLY A 89 22.13 26.99 -22.23
N HIS A 90 22.11 25.73 -22.70
CA HIS A 90 21.17 25.25 -23.72
C HIS A 90 20.60 23.88 -23.33
N LYS A 91 19.29 23.67 -23.49
CA LYS A 91 18.65 22.34 -23.48
C LYS A 91 18.86 21.67 -24.83
N TYR A 92 19.39 20.46 -24.83
CA TYR A 92 19.63 19.70 -26.04
C TYR A 92 18.57 18.63 -26.26
N TYR A 93 18.15 18.47 -27.50
CA TYR A 93 17.25 17.40 -27.92
C TYR A 93 17.85 16.71 -29.13
N VAL A 94 17.87 15.38 -29.11
CA VAL A 94 18.55 14.56 -30.12
C VAL A 94 17.73 13.31 -30.41
N GLY A 95 17.64 12.95 -31.68
CA GLY A 95 17.16 11.64 -32.11
C GLY A 95 18.30 10.64 -32.11
N LEU A 96 18.10 9.47 -31.50
CA LEU A 96 19.11 8.41 -31.39
C LEU A 96 18.50 7.07 -31.79
N GLN A 97 19.28 6.23 -32.47
CA GLN A 97 18.95 4.84 -32.74
C GLN A 97 20.04 3.93 -32.22
N PHE A 98 19.68 3.03 -31.31
CA PHE A 98 20.57 2.06 -30.68
C PHE A 98 20.27 0.65 -31.21
N ALA A 99 21.24 -0.02 -31.83
CA ALA A 99 21.18 -1.45 -32.07
C ALA A 99 21.57 -2.19 -30.78
N LEU A 100 20.66 -3.03 -30.28
CA LEU A 100 20.84 -3.76 -29.02
C LEU A 100 21.52 -5.10 -29.25
N CYS A 101 20.87 -5.98 -30.02
CA CYS A 101 21.32 -7.35 -30.27
C CYS A 101 20.57 -8.01 -31.43
N LEU A 102 20.99 -9.21 -31.83
CA LEU A 102 20.27 -10.06 -32.77
C LEU A 102 18.94 -10.54 -32.18
N GLY A 103 17.88 -10.49 -32.99
CA GLY A 103 16.56 -11.06 -32.69
C GLY A 103 16.31 -12.33 -33.52
N PRO A 104 15.06 -12.85 -33.53
CA PRO A 104 13.86 -12.34 -32.85
C PRO A 104 13.81 -12.75 -31.36
N GLY A 105 12.73 -12.35 -30.68
CA GLY A 105 12.40 -12.79 -29.32
C GLY A 105 13.06 -11.99 -28.20
N VAL A 106 13.55 -10.77 -28.49
CA VAL A 106 14.14 -9.89 -27.49
C VAL A 106 13.05 -9.14 -26.73
N VAL A 107 13.14 -9.15 -25.41
CA VAL A 107 12.24 -8.42 -24.51
C VAL A 107 13.03 -7.34 -23.77
N LEU A 108 12.56 -6.10 -23.81
CA LEU A 108 13.16 -4.98 -23.08
C LEU A 108 12.59 -4.89 -21.66
N LYS A 109 13.48 -4.78 -20.66
CA LYS A 109 13.14 -4.77 -19.23
C LYS A 109 13.44 -3.46 -18.53
N ALA A 110 14.52 -2.80 -18.91
CA ALA A 110 14.87 -1.49 -18.37
C ALA A 110 15.72 -0.68 -19.34
N ILE A 111 15.65 0.65 -19.19
CA ILE A 111 16.54 1.62 -19.80
C ILE A 111 17.17 2.40 -18.65
N ARG A 112 18.50 2.48 -18.64
CA ARG A 112 19.26 3.22 -17.65
C ARG A 112 20.18 4.20 -18.33
N VAL A 113 20.47 5.29 -17.63
CA VAL A 113 21.38 6.30 -18.11
C VAL A 113 22.29 6.71 -16.96
N ASN A 114 23.61 6.64 -17.21
CA ASN A 114 24.64 6.88 -16.20
C ASN A 114 24.35 6.11 -14.90
N GLU A 115 24.07 4.80 -15.05
CA GLU A 115 23.71 3.84 -14.00
C GLU A 115 22.35 4.05 -13.32
N LYS A 116 21.67 5.18 -13.54
CA LYS A 116 20.35 5.50 -12.97
C LYS A 116 19.21 4.98 -13.83
N SER A 117 18.13 4.53 -13.19
CA SER A 117 16.94 4.03 -13.88
C SER A 117 16.16 5.16 -14.57
N LEU A 118 16.06 5.12 -15.91
CA LEU A 118 15.22 6.02 -16.70
C LEU A 118 13.82 5.42 -16.91
N TRP A 119 13.77 4.11 -17.14
CA TRP A 119 12.54 3.37 -17.35
C TRP A 119 12.71 1.91 -16.93
N SER A 120 11.67 1.32 -16.37
CA SER A 120 11.55 -0.12 -16.10
C SER A 120 10.17 -0.61 -16.54
N GLY A 121 10.09 -1.85 -16.97
CA GLY A 121 8.84 -2.47 -17.41
C GLY A 121 9.07 -3.75 -18.20
N THR A 122 8.09 -4.18 -18.98
CA THR A 122 8.27 -5.29 -19.93
C THR A 122 7.71 -4.89 -21.28
N ARG A 123 8.53 -5.00 -22.33
CA ARG A 123 8.14 -4.81 -23.72
C ARG A 123 8.66 -5.99 -24.53
N ALA A 124 7.76 -6.89 -24.94
CA ALA A 124 8.08 -8.05 -25.75
C ALA A 124 7.72 -7.86 -27.25
N ALA A 125 6.92 -6.84 -27.56
CA ALA A 125 6.46 -6.52 -28.90
C ALA A 125 6.90 -5.12 -29.33
N GLU A 126 6.85 -4.87 -30.65
CA GLU A 126 7.06 -3.55 -31.21
C GLU A 126 6.12 -2.54 -30.52
N SER A 127 6.69 -1.50 -29.94
CA SER A 127 5.92 -0.56 -29.11
C SER A 127 6.58 0.81 -29.06
N THR A 128 5.76 1.82 -28.78
CA THR A 128 6.21 3.20 -28.54
C THR A 128 5.69 3.64 -27.17
N PHE A 129 6.56 4.21 -26.34
CA PHE A 129 6.23 4.66 -25.00
C PHE A 129 7.05 5.90 -24.61
N ASN A 130 6.57 6.68 -23.65
CA ASN A 130 7.27 7.85 -23.18
C ASN A 130 8.14 7.50 -21.97
N VAL A 131 9.32 8.12 -21.92
CA VAL A 131 10.21 8.10 -20.75
C VAL A 131 10.46 9.55 -20.36
N SER A 132 10.37 9.86 -19.07
CA SER A 132 10.62 11.21 -18.59
C SER A 132 11.15 11.14 -17.17
N ARG A 133 12.40 11.58 -17.01
CA ARG A 133 13.02 11.94 -15.73
C ARG A 133 13.86 13.19 -15.95
N LEU A 134 13.25 14.35 -15.70
CA LEU A 134 13.83 15.66 -16.04
C LEU A 134 14.99 16.06 -15.13
N SER A 135 15.20 15.32 -14.05
CA SER A 135 16.22 15.56 -13.03
C SER A 135 17.29 14.45 -12.95
N ILE A 136 17.22 13.41 -13.79
CA ILE A 136 18.10 12.23 -13.68
C ILE A 136 19.60 12.59 -13.73
N LEU A 137 19.97 13.70 -14.35
CA LEU A 137 21.34 14.21 -14.46
C LEU A 137 21.65 15.36 -13.47
N GLY A 138 20.91 15.45 -12.35
CA GLY A 138 21.14 16.42 -11.27
C GLY A 138 20.32 17.72 -11.37
N GLY A 139 19.26 17.74 -12.19
CA GLY A 139 18.37 18.90 -12.32
C GLY A 139 19.01 20.10 -13.04
N ASN A 140 18.28 21.22 -13.09
CA ASN A 140 18.70 22.40 -13.86
C ASN A 140 19.62 23.37 -13.10
N GLU A 141 19.60 23.36 -11.76
CA GLU A 141 20.33 24.36 -10.96
C GLU A 141 21.81 24.00 -10.75
N PHE A 142 22.12 22.71 -10.55
CA PHE A 142 23.49 22.24 -10.27
C PHE A 142 23.92 21.04 -11.14
N GLY A 143 23.02 20.51 -11.99
CA GLY A 143 23.25 19.33 -12.81
C GLY A 143 23.15 19.60 -14.31
N SER A 144 23.23 18.52 -15.09
CA SER A 144 23.08 18.56 -16.56
C SER A 144 21.62 18.36 -17.00
N GLY A 145 20.63 18.66 -16.15
CA GLY A 145 19.21 18.50 -16.45
C GLY A 145 18.71 17.05 -16.33
N GLY A 146 18.05 16.55 -17.38
CA GLY A 146 17.57 15.17 -17.42
C GLY A 146 17.17 14.67 -18.81
N ILE A 147 16.35 13.62 -18.87
CA ILE A 147 15.98 12.95 -20.12
C ILE A 147 14.47 12.84 -20.22
N SER A 148 13.91 13.27 -21.34
CA SER A 148 12.47 13.14 -21.58
C SER A 148 12.16 13.02 -23.07
N GLY A 149 11.37 12.03 -23.44
CA GLY A 149 10.97 11.84 -24.83
C GLY A 149 10.31 10.51 -25.10
N THR A 150 10.07 10.25 -26.37
CA THR A 150 9.41 9.04 -26.84
C THR A 150 10.43 8.00 -27.28
N VAL A 151 10.27 6.77 -26.80
CA VAL A 151 11.09 5.61 -27.11
C VAL A 151 10.26 4.65 -27.97
N GLY A 152 10.79 4.26 -29.13
CA GLY A 152 10.29 3.13 -29.93
C GLY A 152 11.17 1.90 -29.71
N PHE A 153 10.59 0.79 -29.26
CA PHE A 153 11.28 -0.49 -29.11
C PHE A 153 10.86 -1.46 -30.20
N TYR A 154 11.85 -2.16 -30.77
CA TYR A 154 11.72 -3.10 -31.87
C TYR A 154 12.41 -4.42 -31.48
N PRO A 155 11.68 -5.54 -31.31
CA PRO A 155 12.21 -6.78 -30.71
C PRO A 155 13.07 -7.64 -31.67
N GLY A 156 13.30 -7.19 -32.90
CA GLY A 156 14.02 -7.92 -33.94
C GLY A 156 13.19 -8.97 -34.67
N ALA A 157 11.87 -8.81 -34.71
CA ALA A 157 10.98 -9.72 -35.45
C ALA A 157 11.30 -9.74 -36.96
N ILE A 158 10.97 -10.84 -37.65
CA ILE A 158 11.23 -10.97 -39.09
C ILE A 158 10.28 -10.09 -39.93
N ASP A 159 9.09 -9.81 -39.41
CA ASP A 159 8.04 -8.98 -40.01
C ASP A 159 8.04 -7.54 -39.47
N GLN A 160 9.10 -7.15 -38.77
CA GLN A 160 9.24 -5.85 -38.13
C GLN A 160 9.01 -4.68 -39.10
N SER A 161 8.34 -3.64 -38.57
CA SER A 161 7.93 -2.47 -39.35
C SER A 161 9.04 -1.43 -39.43
N ILE A 162 8.92 -0.55 -40.42
CA ILE A 162 9.80 0.62 -40.54
C ILE A 162 9.37 1.66 -39.49
N ASN A 163 10.33 2.19 -38.72
CA ASN A 163 10.03 3.24 -37.75
C ASN A 163 9.57 4.54 -38.44
N ALA A 164 8.37 5.01 -38.07
CA ALA A 164 7.73 6.18 -38.67
C ALA A 164 8.50 7.48 -38.44
N TYR A 165 9.11 7.66 -37.27
CA TYR A 165 9.92 8.84 -36.95
C TYR A 165 11.19 8.88 -37.82
N LEU A 166 11.91 7.77 -37.94
CA LEU A 166 13.10 7.67 -38.78
C LEU A 166 12.78 7.84 -40.27
N ALA A 167 11.58 7.47 -40.72
CA ALA A 167 11.17 7.62 -42.13
C ALA A 167 11.19 9.07 -42.61
N GLY A 168 10.95 10.04 -41.72
CA GLY A 168 11.06 11.45 -42.01
C GLY A 168 12.47 12.05 -41.84
N LYS A 169 13.45 11.27 -41.36
CA LYS A 169 14.76 11.78 -40.90
C LYS A 169 15.97 11.13 -41.57
N GLN A 170 15.82 9.95 -42.17
CA GLN A 170 16.90 9.27 -42.90
C GLN A 170 16.41 8.60 -44.19
N SER A 171 17.32 8.46 -45.16
CA SER A 171 17.11 7.70 -46.40
C SER A 171 18.43 7.00 -46.78
N PRO A 172 18.43 5.68 -47.07
CA PRO A 172 17.28 4.75 -47.05
C PRO A 172 16.81 4.44 -45.63
N ASN A 173 15.51 4.17 -45.45
CA ASN A 173 14.97 3.74 -44.16
C ASN A 173 14.76 2.23 -44.15
N VAL A 174 15.38 1.54 -43.19
CA VAL A 174 15.42 0.08 -43.11
C VAL A 174 14.72 -0.35 -41.82
N ALA A 175 13.94 -1.44 -41.88
CA ALA A 175 13.23 -1.98 -40.72
C ALA A 175 14.13 -2.79 -39.77
N TYR A 176 15.42 -3.00 -40.12
CA TYR A 176 16.41 -3.81 -39.39
C TYR A 176 15.83 -5.15 -38.88
N ARG A 177 15.12 -5.87 -39.77
CA ARG A 177 14.51 -7.19 -39.46
C ARG A 177 15.58 -8.17 -38.99
N GLY A 178 15.30 -8.92 -37.94
CA GLY A 178 16.29 -9.81 -37.29
C GLY A 178 17.26 -9.09 -36.34
N THR A 179 17.17 -7.77 -36.16
CA THR A 179 17.95 -7.02 -35.17
C THR A 179 17.02 -6.24 -34.25
N SER A 180 17.21 -6.40 -32.94
CA SER A 180 16.52 -5.63 -31.92
C SER A 180 17.16 -4.26 -31.77
N TYR A 181 16.34 -3.21 -31.77
CA TYR A 181 16.82 -1.84 -31.65
C TYR A 181 15.84 -0.93 -30.91
N VAL A 182 16.38 0.17 -30.39
CA VAL A 182 15.62 1.22 -29.70
C VAL A 182 15.83 2.54 -30.41
N VAL A 183 14.75 3.30 -30.61
CA VAL A 183 14.77 4.65 -31.20
C VAL A 183 14.30 5.66 -30.15
N PHE A 184 15.16 6.59 -29.78
CA PHE A 184 14.77 7.78 -29.02
C PHE A 184 14.40 8.90 -30.00
N GLN A 185 13.14 9.31 -30.00
CA GLN A 185 12.52 10.08 -31.08
C GLN A 185 12.64 11.60 -30.87
N GLY A 186 13.87 12.13 -30.83
CA GLY A 186 14.11 13.57 -30.77
C GLY A 186 13.79 14.21 -29.42
N GLY A 187 13.93 13.43 -28.34
CA GLY A 187 13.64 13.86 -26.98
C GLY A 187 14.76 14.70 -26.36
N TYR A 188 14.45 15.30 -25.22
CA TYR A 188 15.36 16.03 -24.35
C TYR A 188 16.41 15.09 -23.75
N ILE A 189 17.67 15.49 -23.80
CA ILE A 189 18.83 14.68 -23.35
C ILE A 189 19.76 15.45 -22.40
N GLY A 190 19.26 16.53 -21.79
CA GLY A 190 19.99 17.32 -20.81
C GLY A 190 20.50 18.65 -21.36
N ASN A 191 21.29 19.32 -20.51
CA ASN A 191 21.79 20.69 -20.72
C ASN A 191 23.28 20.72 -21.14
N SER A 192 23.86 19.55 -21.37
CA SER A 192 25.26 19.38 -21.79
C SER A 192 25.33 18.72 -23.18
N PRO A 193 26.30 19.10 -24.02
CA PRO A 193 26.53 18.45 -25.31
C PRO A 193 27.15 17.04 -25.18
N ASN A 194 27.58 16.66 -23.97
CA ASN A 194 28.10 15.32 -23.71
C ASN A 194 26.94 14.33 -23.53
N ILE A 195 26.84 13.35 -24.42
CA ILE A 195 25.84 12.28 -24.28
C ILE A 195 26.28 11.32 -23.19
N VAL A 196 25.50 11.27 -22.13
CA VAL A 196 25.68 10.32 -21.03
C VAL A 196 25.49 8.87 -21.50
N PRO A 197 26.21 7.88 -20.93
CA PRO A 197 26.10 6.48 -21.37
C PRO A 197 24.71 5.90 -21.15
N TRP A 198 24.14 5.27 -22.19
CA TRP A 198 22.89 4.52 -22.13
C TRP A 198 23.17 3.03 -21.91
N GLU A 199 22.39 2.41 -21.05
CA GLU A 199 22.42 0.98 -20.77
C GLU A 199 21.01 0.40 -20.93
N PHE A 200 20.92 -0.82 -21.46
CA PHE A 200 19.65 -1.49 -21.68
C PHE A 200 19.65 -2.85 -21.02
N GLU A 201 18.60 -3.17 -20.30
CA GLU A 201 18.37 -4.50 -19.74
C GLU A 201 17.41 -5.24 -20.67
N ALA A 202 17.87 -6.33 -21.25
CA ALA A 202 17.14 -7.11 -22.24
C ALA A 202 17.24 -8.61 -21.93
N GLU A 203 16.21 -9.36 -22.30
CA GLU A 203 16.19 -10.82 -22.14
C GLU A 203 15.78 -11.51 -23.45
N ARG A 204 16.38 -12.70 -23.68
CA ARG A 204 16.07 -13.58 -24.80
C ARG A 204 16.31 -15.03 -24.40
N TYR A 205 15.28 -15.85 -24.54
CA TYR A 205 15.32 -17.28 -24.20
C TYR A 205 15.12 -18.09 -25.49
N PRO A 206 16.18 -18.64 -26.09
CA PRO A 206 16.01 -19.54 -27.24
C PRO A 206 15.31 -20.82 -26.79
N ASP A 207 14.40 -21.33 -27.63
CA ASP A 207 13.70 -22.60 -27.38
C ASP A 207 13.66 -23.51 -28.62
N GLY A 208 14.82 -23.73 -29.22
CA GLY A 208 14.95 -24.57 -30.42
C GLY A 208 14.65 -26.06 -30.18
N LEU A 209 14.79 -26.53 -28.94
CA LEU A 209 14.43 -27.89 -28.53
C LEU A 209 12.95 -28.04 -28.13
N ASN A 210 12.17 -26.95 -28.17
CA ASN A 210 10.76 -26.93 -27.78
C ASN A 210 10.53 -27.41 -26.33
N MET A 211 11.40 -26.98 -25.42
CA MET A 211 11.35 -27.32 -23.99
C MET A 211 10.09 -26.75 -23.34
N ALA A 212 9.60 -25.59 -23.78
CA ALA A 212 8.37 -25.01 -23.23
C ALA A 212 7.15 -25.94 -23.39
N ALA A 213 7.17 -26.84 -24.38
CA ALA A 213 6.16 -27.87 -24.57
C ALA A 213 6.56 -29.25 -24.03
N ALA A 214 7.85 -29.62 -24.12
CA ALA A 214 8.34 -30.93 -23.69
C ALA A 214 8.42 -31.05 -22.15
N ASP A 215 8.86 -29.99 -21.47
CA ASP A 215 9.00 -29.88 -20.01
C ASP A 215 8.78 -28.40 -19.61
N PRO A 216 7.52 -27.97 -19.41
CA PRO A 216 7.17 -26.56 -19.26
C PRO A 216 7.95 -25.84 -18.15
N GLY A 217 8.63 -24.75 -18.51
CA GLY A 217 9.49 -23.97 -17.62
C GLY A 217 10.98 -24.30 -17.77
N ALA A 218 11.32 -25.46 -18.34
CA ALA A 218 12.71 -25.88 -18.53
C ALA A 218 13.47 -25.00 -19.54
N GLU A 219 12.78 -24.22 -20.39
CA GLU A 219 13.40 -23.23 -21.29
C GLU A 219 14.11 -22.10 -20.53
N ASN A 220 13.72 -21.85 -19.27
CA ASN A 220 14.25 -20.82 -18.38
C ASN A 220 14.55 -21.40 -16.99
N PRO A 221 15.70 -22.10 -16.80
CA PRO A 221 15.94 -22.90 -15.61
C PRO A 221 15.94 -22.14 -14.28
N THR A 222 16.42 -20.90 -14.30
CA THR A 222 16.42 -19.99 -13.15
C THR A 222 16.09 -18.59 -13.64
N ASN A 223 15.49 -17.77 -12.76
CA ASN A 223 15.01 -16.44 -13.10
C ASN A 223 16.06 -15.61 -13.88
N GLY A 224 15.79 -15.34 -15.16
CA GLY A 224 16.68 -14.53 -15.99
C GLY A 224 17.72 -15.34 -16.77
N THR A 225 17.61 -16.66 -16.91
CA THR A 225 18.60 -17.49 -17.61
C THR A 225 18.00 -18.39 -18.68
N ALA A 226 18.73 -18.66 -19.75
CA ALA A 226 18.31 -19.61 -20.78
C ALA A 226 18.78 -21.02 -20.43
N ASN A 227 18.07 -22.04 -20.92
CA ASN A 227 18.53 -23.42 -20.83
C ASN A 227 19.84 -23.61 -21.61
N PRO A 228 20.94 -24.09 -20.98
CA PRO A 228 22.23 -24.28 -21.66
C PRO A 228 22.15 -25.19 -22.89
N MET A 229 21.26 -26.19 -22.90
CA MET A 229 21.10 -27.08 -24.06
C MET A 229 20.39 -26.39 -25.22
N ASN A 230 19.41 -25.51 -24.95
CA ASN A 230 18.83 -24.66 -25.98
C ASN A 230 19.87 -23.70 -26.57
N VAL A 231 20.78 -23.18 -25.75
CA VAL A 231 21.89 -22.33 -26.21
C VAL A 231 22.84 -23.11 -27.13
N ILE A 232 23.28 -24.32 -26.74
CA ILE A 232 24.13 -25.17 -27.58
C ILE A 232 23.40 -25.53 -28.88
N TYR A 233 22.13 -25.94 -28.79
CA TYR A 233 21.33 -26.31 -29.94
C TYR A 233 21.19 -25.15 -30.93
N GLU A 234 20.97 -23.93 -30.44
CA GLU A 234 20.88 -22.73 -31.26
C GLU A 234 22.21 -22.44 -31.99
N ILE A 235 23.35 -22.46 -31.28
CA ILE A 235 24.68 -22.26 -31.89
C ILE A 235 24.95 -23.30 -32.99
N MET A 236 24.49 -24.54 -32.79
CA MET A 236 24.69 -25.61 -33.77
C MET A 236 23.78 -25.47 -35.00
N THR A 237 22.55 -24.99 -34.84
CA THR A 237 21.50 -25.08 -35.88
C THR A 237 21.24 -23.78 -36.64
N ASP A 238 21.51 -22.62 -36.05
CA ASP A 238 21.25 -21.32 -36.69
C ASP A 238 22.04 -21.15 -37.99
N ASP A 239 21.37 -20.68 -39.05
CA ASP A 239 21.90 -20.56 -40.42
C ASP A 239 22.48 -19.18 -40.76
N ILE A 240 22.24 -18.18 -39.90
CA ILE A 240 22.68 -16.79 -40.09
C ILE A 240 24.03 -16.56 -39.41
N TRP A 241 24.17 -17.00 -38.16
CA TRP A 241 25.36 -16.77 -37.33
C TRP A 241 25.91 -18.04 -36.68
N GLY A 242 25.16 -19.14 -36.69
CA GLY A 242 25.56 -20.44 -36.14
C GLY A 242 26.33 -21.34 -37.12
N LEU A 243 26.36 -22.64 -36.82
CA LEU A 243 27.03 -23.66 -37.66
C LEU A 243 26.15 -24.21 -38.79
N GLY A 244 24.84 -23.95 -38.79
CA GLY A 244 23.89 -24.44 -39.80
C GLY A 244 23.76 -25.97 -39.88
N ILE A 245 24.00 -26.69 -38.78
CA ILE A 245 23.86 -28.15 -38.72
C ILE A 245 22.36 -28.51 -38.81
N PRO A 246 21.94 -29.39 -39.72
CA PRO A 246 20.55 -29.83 -39.80
C PRO A 246 20.11 -30.51 -38.50
N SER A 247 18.90 -30.22 -38.02
CA SER A 247 18.35 -30.83 -36.79
C SER A 247 18.29 -32.36 -36.84
N SER A 248 18.27 -32.97 -38.03
CA SER A 248 18.35 -34.43 -38.20
C SER A 248 19.67 -35.04 -37.76
N GLU A 249 20.76 -34.26 -37.76
CA GLU A 249 22.09 -34.67 -37.28
C GLU A 249 22.25 -34.46 -35.76
N ILE A 250 21.18 -34.10 -35.05
CA ILE A 250 21.18 -33.91 -33.60
C ILE A 250 20.17 -34.87 -32.99
N ASP A 251 20.55 -35.59 -31.93
CA ASP A 251 19.63 -36.39 -31.16
C ASP A 251 18.81 -35.47 -30.24
N VAL A 252 17.69 -34.97 -30.76
CA VAL A 252 16.81 -34.01 -30.06
C VAL A 252 16.31 -34.56 -28.73
N VAL A 253 15.98 -35.86 -28.66
CA VAL A 253 15.48 -36.49 -27.43
C VAL A 253 16.57 -36.49 -26.37
N ASN A 254 17.80 -36.90 -26.74
CA ASN A 254 18.93 -36.84 -25.81
C ASN A 254 19.24 -35.40 -25.34
N PHE A 255 19.10 -34.41 -26.21
CA PHE A 255 19.28 -33.01 -25.83
C PHE A 255 18.17 -32.50 -24.89
N GLN A 256 16.92 -32.93 -25.10
CA GLN A 256 15.79 -32.63 -24.23
C GLN A 256 15.97 -33.26 -22.84
N ASP A 257 16.38 -34.54 -22.78
CA ASP A 257 16.65 -35.22 -21.50
C ASP A 257 17.76 -34.49 -20.70
N ALA A 258 18.83 -34.06 -21.40
CA ALA A 258 19.89 -33.27 -20.79
C ALA A 258 19.39 -31.87 -20.35
N ALA A 259 18.52 -31.24 -21.13
CA ALA A 259 17.92 -29.94 -20.80
C ALA A 259 17.06 -30.02 -19.54
N SER A 260 16.25 -31.07 -19.39
CA SER A 260 15.44 -31.32 -18.18
C SER A 260 16.30 -31.62 -16.95
N ALA A 261 17.40 -32.37 -17.10
CA ALA A 261 18.33 -32.60 -16.00
C ALA A 261 18.96 -31.28 -15.50
N LEU A 262 19.41 -30.41 -16.41
CA LEU A 262 19.95 -29.10 -16.05
C LEU A 262 18.91 -28.17 -15.45
N TYR A 263 17.66 -28.28 -15.88
CA TYR A 263 16.55 -27.57 -15.25
C TYR A 263 16.34 -27.99 -13.79
N ALA A 264 16.29 -29.30 -13.52
CA ALA A 264 16.16 -29.83 -12.16
C ALA A 264 17.34 -29.42 -11.24
N GLU A 265 18.51 -29.20 -11.81
CA GLU A 265 19.71 -28.71 -11.11
C GLU A 265 19.75 -27.19 -10.91
N GLY A 266 18.84 -26.43 -11.53
CA GLY A 266 18.91 -24.96 -11.56
C GLY A 266 20.10 -24.41 -12.36
N ASN A 267 20.66 -25.19 -13.30
CA ASN A 267 21.83 -24.80 -14.09
C ASN A 267 21.42 -23.94 -15.29
N GLY A 268 21.28 -22.64 -15.05
CA GLY A 268 20.93 -21.63 -16.05
C GLY A 268 22.14 -20.97 -16.73
N PHE A 269 21.95 -20.48 -17.96
CA PHE A 269 22.97 -19.74 -18.72
C PHE A 269 22.48 -18.36 -19.19
N ALA A 270 23.17 -17.29 -18.84
CA ALA A 270 22.92 -15.97 -19.41
C ALA A 270 24.21 -15.20 -19.72
N MET A 271 24.38 -14.79 -20.97
CA MET A 271 25.59 -14.12 -21.44
C MET A 271 25.31 -13.15 -22.58
N LEU A 272 26.02 -12.01 -22.56
CA LEU A 272 26.11 -11.07 -23.67
C LEU A 272 27.39 -11.40 -24.45
N MET A 273 27.24 -11.74 -25.73
CA MET A 273 28.34 -11.93 -26.67
C MET A 273 28.45 -10.68 -27.55
N ASP A 274 29.37 -9.79 -27.21
CA ASP A 274 29.60 -8.51 -27.91
C ASP A 274 30.85 -8.52 -28.80
N ARG A 275 31.53 -9.68 -28.89
CA ARG A 275 32.74 -9.91 -29.70
C ARG A 275 32.60 -11.24 -30.43
N GLU A 276 33.18 -11.31 -31.61
CA GLU A 276 33.26 -12.54 -32.38
C GLU A 276 34.08 -13.60 -31.61
N LYS A 277 33.53 -14.81 -31.52
CA LYS A 277 34.18 -16.00 -30.96
C LYS A 277 33.96 -17.18 -31.91
N GLN A 278 34.87 -18.15 -31.90
CA GLN A 278 34.61 -19.39 -32.62
C GLN A 278 33.44 -20.12 -31.94
N ALA A 279 32.51 -20.66 -32.73
CA ALA A 279 31.36 -21.40 -32.20
C ALA A 279 31.80 -22.57 -31.30
N SER A 280 32.91 -23.23 -31.61
CA SER A 280 33.49 -24.28 -30.76
C SER A 280 33.91 -23.77 -29.39
N ASP A 281 34.47 -22.57 -29.28
CA ASP A 281 34.88 -22.00 -28.00
C ASP A 281 33.66 -21.67 -27.15
N MET A 282 32.59 -21.16 -27.79
CA MET A 282 31.34 -20.86 -27.11
C MET A 282 30.63 -22.14 -26.64
N ILE A 283 30.57 -23.18 -27.48
CA ILE A 283 30.03 -24.49 -27.09
C ILE A 283 30.85 -25.05 -25.92
N ASN A 284 32.18 -25.03 -26.00
CA ASN A 284 33.04 -25.52 -24.92
C ASN A 284 32.86 -24.73 -23.61
N GLU A 285 32.60 -23.42 -23.67
CA GLU A 285 32.28 -22.60 -22.50
C GLU A 285 31.00 -23.11 -21.81
N VAL A 286 29.94 -23.37 -22.57
CA VAL A 286 28.68 -23.90 -22.05
C VAL A 286 28.86 -25.32 -21.53
N VAL A 287 29.53 -26.20 -22.29
CA VAL A 287 29.82 -27.60 -21.92
C VAL A 287 30.64 -27.68 -20.63
N ARG A 288 31.58 -26.75 -20.41
CA ARG A 288 32.38 -26.66 -19.19
C ARG A 288 31.52 -26.25 -17.99
N GLN A 289 30.61 -25.29 -18.15
CA GLN A 289 29.69 -24.89 -17.08
C GLN A 289 28.76 -26.05 -16.68
N VAL A 290 28.18 -26.76 -17.65
CA VAL A 290 27.23 -27.85 -17.37
C VAL A 290 27.89 -29.16 -16.98
N ASP A 291 29.22 -29.26 -17.06
CA ASP A 291 30.00 -30.49 -16.88
C ASP A 291 29.43 -31.65 -17.69
N GLY A 292 29.65 -31.57 -19.00
CA GLY A 292 29.19 -32.56 -19.95
C GLY A 292 30.23 -32.87 -21.02
N THR A 293 29.87 -33.75 -21.94
CA THR A 293 30.66 -34.05 -23.13
C THR A 293 29.74 -34.14 -24.33
N LEU A 294 29.96 -33.25 -25.30
CA LEU A 294 29.33 -33.28 -26.61
C LEU A 294 30.14 -34.18 -27.54
N TRP A 295 29.51 -35.17 -28.17
CA TRP A 295 30.18 -36.11 -29.07
C TRP A 295 29.29 -36.53 -30.23
N PHE A 296 29.91 -36.96 -31.32
CA PHE A 296 29.20 -37.42 -32.52
C PHE A 296 29.13 -38.95 -32.56
N ASP A 297 27.91 -39.48 -32.55
CA ASP A 297 27.66 -40.91 -32.72
C ASP A 297 27.74 -41.29 -34.19
N ARG A 298 28.84 -41.96 -34.57
CA ARG A 298 29.05 -42.43 -35.94
C ARG A 298 28.07 -43.52 -36.37
N GLY A 299 27.44 -44.23 -35.42
CA GLY A 299 26.45 -45.26 -35.72
C GLY A 299 25.11 -44.65 -36.10
N ALA A 300 24.65 -43.66 -35.33
CA ALA A 300 23.39 -42.95 -35.56
C ALA A 300 23.53 -41.79 -36.57
N GLY A 301 24.74 -41.27 -36.78
CA GLY A 301 24.97 -40.04 -37.56
C GLY A 301 24.48 -38.79 -36.83
N GLN A 302 24.45 -38.81 -35.49
CA GLN A 302 23.84 -37.77 -34.67
C GLN A 302 24.78 -37.28 -33.56
N TRP A 303 24.73 -35.99 -33.25
CA TRP A 303 25.34 -35.39 -32.07
C TRP A 303 24.55 -35.72 -30.81
N LYS A 304 25.27 -36.06 -29.74
CA LYS A 304 24.73 -36.40 -28.42
C LYS A 304 25.48 -35.68 -27.31
N MET A 305 24.76 -35.33 -26.25
CA MET A 305 25.26 -34.80 -25.00
C MET A 305 25.23 -35.89 -23.93
N THR A 306 26.36 -36.08 -23.24
CA THR A 306 26.43 -36.87 -22.01
C THR A 306 26.78 -35.94 -20.85
N LEU A 307 25.86 -35.71 -19.92
CA LEU A 307 26.14 -34.98 -18.68
C LEU A 307 26.90 -35.87 -17.68
N ILE A 308 27.83 -35.27 -16.95
CA ILE A 308 28.68 -35.96 -15.98
C ILE A 308 28.05 -35.79 -14.59
N ARG A 309 27.34 -36.82 -14.09
CA ARG A 309 26.62 -36.80 -12.82
C ARG A 309 26.87 -38.05 -11.98
N ASP A 310 26.49 -37.98 -10.70
CA ASP A 310 26.30 -39.14 -9.85
C ASP A 310 24.97 -39.85 -10.19
N GLY A 311 24.73 -41.04 -9.64
CA GLY A 311 23.49 -41.80 -9.89
C GLY A 311 23.64 -43.08 -10.72
N TYR A 312 24.87 -43.57 -10.91
CA TYR A 312 25.10 -44.92 -11.43
C TYR A 312 25.28 -45.93 -10.29
N ASP A 313 24.88 -47.18 -10.52
CA ASP A 313 25.18 -48.31 -9.63
C ASP A 313 26.54 -48.93 -10.04
N PRO A 314 27.60 -48.84 -9.21
CA PRO A 314 28.90 -49.44 -9.52
C PRO A 314 28.83 -50.95 -9.81
N GLY A 315 27.84 -51.66 -9.28
CA GLY A 315 27.62 -53.08 -9.51
C GLY A 315 27.16 -53.42 -10.94
N THR A 316 26.59 -52.45 -11.66
CA THR A 316 26.08 -52.63 -13.03
C THR A 316 27.09 -52.26 -14.12
N LEU A 317 28.21 -51.63 -13.73
CA LEU A 317 29.21 -51.17 -14.67
C LEU A 317 29.99 -52.34 -15.30
N PRO A 318 30.34 -52.26 -16.59
CA PRO A 318 31.22 -53.23 -17.21
C PRO A 318 32.58 -53.21 -16.51
N GLU A 319 33.10 -54.38 -16.18
CA GLU A 319 34.42 -54.54 -15.59
C GLU A 319 35.40 -55.05 -16.63
N PHE A 320 36.53 -54.35 -16.73
CA PHE A 320 37.62 -54.71 -17.62
C PHE A 320 38.87 -55.03 -16.82
N ASP A 321 39.47 -56.17 -17.12
CA ASP A 321 40.68 -56.65 -16.47
C ASP A 321 41.78 -56.99 -17.49
N GLU A 322 42.80 -57.72 -17.05
CA GLU A 322 43.94 -58.14 -17.86
C GLU A 322 43.54 -59.04 -19.07
N SER A 323 42.31 -59.56 -19.12
CA SER A 323 41.80 -60.32 -20.26
C SER A 323 41.28 -59.43 -21.41
N ASN A 324 40.85 -58.20 -21.11
CA ASN A 324 40.33 -57.27 -22.10
C ASN A 324 41.36 -56.21 -22.53
N ILE A 325 42.34 -55.93 -21.65
CA ILE A 325 43.33 -54.86 -21.84
C ILE A 325 44.62 -55.43 -22.44
N LEU A 326 44.95 -54.96 -23.64
CA LEU A 326 46.15 -55.35 -24.37
C LEU A 326 47.40 -54.65 -23.82
N GLU A 327 47.26 -53.36 -23.46
CA GLU A 327 48.36 -52.54 -22.97
C GLU A 327 47.84 -51.41 -22.07
N LEU A 328 48.47 -51.20 -20.92
CA LEU A 328 48.32 -49.98 -20.12
C LEU A 328 49.46 -49.02 -20.54
N SER A 329 49.15 -48.06 -21.41
CA SER A 329 50.15 -47.15 -21.96
C SER A 329 50.52 -46.03 -20.99
N GLU A 330 49.58 -45.59 -20.15
CA GLU A 330 49.81 -44.53 -19.17
C GLU A 330 49.03 -44.81 -17.90
N TYR A 331 49.68 -44.63 -16.75
CA TYR A 331 49.05 -44.58 -15.43
C TYR A 331 49.76 -43.50 -14.61
N THR A 332 49.04 -42.42 -14.30
CA THR A 332 49.57 -41.29 -13.53
C THR A 332 48.61 -40.93 -12.39
N ARG A 333 49.15 -40.56 -11.23
CA ARG A 333 48.38 -40.07 -10.08
C ARG A 333 49.14 -38.90 -9.46
N GLN A 334 48.43 -37.80 -9.19
CA GLN A 334 49.02 -36.61 -8.57
C GLN A 334 49.42 -36.89 -7.11
N THR A 335 50.39 -36.14 -6.59
CA THR A 335 50.70 -36.16 -5.15
C THR A 335 49.79 -35.19 -4.41
N TRP A 336 49.59 -35.42 -3.10
CA TRP A 336 48.79 -34.51 -2.27
C TRP A 336 49.34 -33.07 -2.24
N GLU A 337 50.65 -32.89 -2.41
CA GLU A 337 51.31 -31.57 -2.47
C GLU A 337 50.92 -30.75 -3.72
N GLU A 338 50.38 -31.38 -4.76
CA GLU A 338 49.95 -30.73 -6.01
C GLU A 338 48.44 -30.45 -6.07
N THR A 339 47.69 -30.82 -5.04
CA THR A 339 46.23 -30.61 -4.99
C THR A 339 45.89 -29.15 -4.67
N THR A 340 44.68 -28.71 -4.99
CA THR A 340 44.18 -27.37 -4.61
C THR A 340 43.26 -27.51 -3.42
N ASN A 341 43.27 -26.58 -2.47
CA ASN A 341 42.41 -26.63 -1.28
C ASN A 341 41.42 -25.45 -1.17
N GLU A 342 41.54 -24.44 -2.03
CA GLU A 342 40.58 -23.34 -2.15
C GLU A 342 40.23 -23.08 -3.62
N VAL A 343 38.95 -22.86 -3.93
CA VAL A 343 38.48 -22.44 -5.26
C VAL A 343 37.68 -21.15 -5.14
N ARG A 344 38.03 -20.18 -5.98
CA ARG A 344 37.27 -18.93 -6.19
C ARG A 344 36.64 -18.96 -7.58
N LEU A 345 35.32 -18.93 -7.63
CA LEU A 345 34.57 -18.94 -8.89
C LEU A 345 34.01 -17.54 -9.16
N SER A 346 34.50 -16.87 -10.22
CA SER A 346 33.94 -15.58 -10.67
C SER A 346 32.71 -15.77 -11.55
N TYR A 347 31.66 -15.00 -11.25
CA TYR A 347 30.39 -14.95 -11.99
C TYR A 347 29.78 -13.54 -11.94
N ILE A 348 28.72 -13.28 -12.71
CA ILE A 348 28.05 -11.97 -12.74
C ILE A 348 26.70 -12.06 -12.04
N ASP A 349 26.56 -11.42 -10.88
CA ASP A 349 25.34 -11.47 -10.07
C ASP A 349 24.26 -10.53 -10.62
N ILE A 350 23.11 -11.08 -10.99
CA ILE A 350 21.99 -10.29 -11.50
C ILE A 350 21.37 -9.38 -10.43
N ASP A 351 21.36 -9.81 -9.17
CA ASP A 351 20.73 -9.11 -8.06
C ASP A 351 21.60 -7.94 -7.56
N ASP A 352 22.93 -8.08 -7.58
CA ASP A 352 23.88 -6.99 -7.33
C ASP A 352 24.19 -6.17 -8.60
N ASN A 353 23.13 -5.81 -9.35
CA ASN A 353 23.21 -4.92 -10.50
C ASN A 353 24.24 -5.36 -11.57
N TYR A 354 24.30 -6.67 -11.86
CA TYR A 354 25.22 -7.26 -12.84
C TYR A 354 26.71 -6.98 -12.54
N LYS A 355 27.09 -6.91 -11.26
CA LYS A 355 28.50 -6.83 -10.86
C LYS A 355 29.16 -8.21 -10.90
N GLU A 356 30.45 -8.24 -11.23
CA GLU A 356 31.25 -9.46 -11.12
C GLU A 356 31.59 -9.69 -9.65
N THR A 357 31.30 -10.90 -9.17
CA THR A 357 31.51 -11.32 -7.78
C THR A 357 32.03 -12.76 -7.76
N TYR A 358 32.30 -13.29 -6.55
CA TYR A 358 32.97 -14.57 -6.36
C TYR A 358 32.19 -15.51 -5.43
N ALA A 359 32.06 -16.78 -5.82
CA ALA A 359 31.72 -17.87 -4.92
C ALA A 359 33.03 -18.52 -4.40
N PHE A 360 33.02 -18.97 -3.15
CA PHE A 360 34.21 -19.49 -2.48
C PHE A 360 33.96 -20.89 -1.92
N ALA A 361 34.87 -21.82 -2.19
CA ALA A 361 34.85 -23.18 -1.64
C ALA A 361 36.23 -23.55 -1.07
N GLN A 362 36.26 -24.24 0.07
CA GLN A 362 37.49 -24.63 0.77
C GLN A 362 37.41 -26.06 1.33
N ASP A 363 38.49 -26.83 1.19
CA ASP A 363 38.66 -28.14 1.83
C ASP A 363 39.62 -28.04 3.02
N MET A 364 39.07 -28.08 4.24
CA MET A 364 39.85 -28.00 5.48
C MET A 364 40.76 -29.21 5.71
N GLY A 365 40.37 -30.39 5.20
CA GLY A 365 41.17 -31.61 5.33
C GLY A 365 42.43 -31.51 4.48
N ASN A 366 42.27 -31.13 3.21
CA ASN A 366 43.39 -30.91 2.31
C ASN A 366 44.28 -29.72 2.77
N HIS A 367 43.67 -28.65 3.29
CA HIS A 367 44.40 -27.52 3.87
C HIS A 367 45.35 -27.94 5.00
N LEU A 368 44.92 -28.85 5.89
CA LEU A 368 45.76 -29.41 6.95
C LEU A 368 46.89 -30.31 6.42
N ILE A 369 46.63 -31.07 5.35
CA ILE A 369 47.64 -31.94 4.71
C ILE A 369 48.73 -31.12 4.04
N GLN A 370 48.37 -30.04 3.34
CA GLN A 370 49.32 -29.17 2.65
C GLN A 370 50.02 -28.15 3.55
N GLY A 371 49.48 -27.88 4.74
CA GLY A 371 50.05 -26.93 5.69
C GLY A 371 49.90 -25.46 5.27
N GLY A 372 48.96 -25.13 4.38
CA GLY A 372 48.67 -23.78 3.93
C GLY A 372 47.60 -23.71 2.84
N SER A 373 47.16 -22.50 2.48
CA SER A 373 46.17 -22.28 1.43
C SER A 373 46.80 -22.34 0.03
N VAL A 374 46.26 -23.20 -0.84
CA VAL A 374 46.59 -23.31 -2.26
C VAL A 374 45.30 -23.08 -3.03
N ALA A 375 45.17 -21.89 -3.62
CA ALA A 375 43.95 -21.41 -4.25
C ALA A 375 44.01 -21.50 -5.79
N SER A 376 42.88 -21.83 -6.40
CA SER A 376 42.64 -21.75 -7.85
C SER A 376 41.46 -20.83 -8.14
N GLU A 377 41.52 -20.12 -9.26
CA GLU A 377 40.45 -19.24 -9.72
C GLU A 377 39.84 -19.80 -11.01
N VAL A 378 38.51 -19.96 -11.02
CA VAL A 378 37.73 -20.42 -12.17
C VAL A 378 36.71 -19.35 -12.51
N ARG A 379 36.40 -19.19 -13.80
CA ARG A 379 35.45 -18.17 -14.27
C ARG A 379 34.34 -18.80 -15.08
N TYR A 380 33.09 -18.52 -14.72
CA TYR A 380 31.89 -18.93 -15.46
C TYR A 380 31.03 -17.71 -15.80
N PRO A 381 31.23 -17.10 -16.99
CA PRO A 381 30.55 -15.86 -17.38
C PRO A 381 29.05 -16.03 -17.67
N GLY A 382 28.58 -17.28 -17.82
CA GLY A 382 27.16 -17.61 -18.04
C GLY A 382 26.34 -17.74 -16.77
N VAL A 383 26.98 -17.83 -15.60
CA VAL A 383 26.28 -18.01 -14.32
C VAL A 383 25.81 -16.66 -13.79
N ARG A 384 24.54 -16.60 -13.40
CA ARG A 384 23.90 -15.42 -12.80
C ARG A 384 23.44 -15.60 -11.36
N ASP A 385 23.17 -16.85 -10.99
CA ASP A 385 22.62 -17.21 -9.70
C ASP A 385 23.72 -17.58 -8.70
N LYS A 386 23.54 -17.15 -7.45
CA LYS A 386 24.51 -17.32 -6.36
C LYS A 386 24.63 -18.77 -5.91
N ALA A 387 23.49 -19.46 -5.81
CA ALA A 387 23.45 -20.86 -5.37
C ALA A 387 24.07 -21.77 -6.43
N LEU A 388 23.82 -21.51 -7.71
CA LEU A 388 24.50 -22.19 -8.81
C LEU A 388 26.01 -21.90 -8.80
N ALA A 389 26.43 -20.66 -8.61
CA ALA A 389 27.85 -20.33 -8.51
C ALA A 389 28.54 -21.09 -7.36
N ASN A 390 27.88 -21.21 -6.21
CA ASN A 390 28.37 -21.96 -5.06
C ASN A 390 28.48 -23.47 -5.38
N SER A 391 27.43 -24.08 -5.92
CA SER A 391 27.42 -25.51 -6.24
C SER A 391 28.50 -25.87 -7.26
N LEU A 392 28.71 -25.02 -8.27
CA LEU A 392 29.79 -25.15 -9.25
C LEU A 392 31.18 -24.98 -8.60
N ALA A 393 31.36 -24.05 -7.67
CA ALA A 393 32.64 -23.87 -6.97
C ALA A 393 33.03 -25.13 -6.17
N TRP A 394 32.07 -25.74 -5.48
CA TRP A 394 32.26 -27.02 -4.78
C TRP A 394 32.54 -28.18 -5.71
N ARG A 395 31.90 -28.21 -6.90
CA ARG A 395 32.19 -29.21 -7.94
C ARG A 395 33.64 -29.11 -8.41
N GLU A 396 34.09 -27.90 -8.75
CA GLU A 396 35.48 -27.67 -9.16
C GLU A 396 36.47 -28.04 -8.05
N LEU A 397 36.20 -27.64 -6.81
CA LEU A 397 37.03 -27.96 -5.66
C LEU A 397 37.19 -29.48 -5.51
N ARG A 398 36.10 -30.25 -5.63
CA ARG A 398 36.13 -31.72 -5.47
C ARG A 398 37.07 -32.40 -6.45
N VAL A 399 37.12 -31.92 -7.70
CA VAL A 399 38.01 -32.48 -8.73
C VAL A 399 39.48 -32.12 -8.44
N LEU A 400 39.75 -30.98 -7.82
CA LEU A 400 41.10 -30.47 -7.58
C LEU A 400 41.70 -30.87 -6.22
N THR A 401 40.88 -31.23 -5.23
CA THR A 401 41.35 -31.62 -3.87
C THR A 401 41.79 -33.07 -3.80
N TYR A 402 41.28 -33.93 -4.69
CA TYR A 402 41.60 -35.35 -4.69
C TYR A 402 42.61 -35.70 -5.80
N PRO A 403 43.69 -36.45 -5.50
CA PRO A 403 44.66 -36.88 -6.51
C PRO A 403 44.09 -38.04 -7.36
N LEU A 404 43.19 -37.69 -8.28
CA LEU A 404 42.56 -38.64 -9.22
C LEU A 404 43.63 -39.28 -10.13
N SER A 405 43.53 -40.59 -10.32
CA SER A 405 44.39 -41.31 -11.26
C SER A 405 43.89 -41.16 -12.70
N LYS A 406 44.82 -41.03 -13.65
CA LYS A 406 44.56 -40.98 -15.09
C LYS A 406 45.15 -42.22 -15.74
N ILE A 407 44.39 -42.85 -16.62
CA ILE A 407 44.80 -44.05 -17.35
C ILE A 407 44.60 -43.89 -18.84
N THR A 408 45.54 -44.41 -19.60
CA THR A 408 45.40 -44.64 -21.04
C THR A 408 45.54 -46.14 -21.29
N VAL A 409 44.44 -46.79 -21.65
CA VAL A 409 44.37 -48.24 -21.88
C VAL A 409 44.09 -48.55 -23.34
N LYS A 410 44.84 -49.51 -23.89
CA LYS A 410 44.54 -50.14 -25.17
C LYS A 410 43.77 -51.42 -24.91
N MET A 411 42.60 -51.52 -25.48
CA MET A 411 41.65 -52.61 -25.24
C MET A 411 41.40 -53.38 -26.53
N ASN A 412 40.99 -54.63 -26.36
CA ASN A 412 40.41 -55.42 -27.44
C ASN A 412 39.02 -54.85 -27.83
N ARG A 413 38.30 -55.55 -28.71
CA ARG A 413 36.99 -55.11 -29.22
C ARG A 413 35.86 -55.11 -28.16
N ASP A 414 36.06 -55.67 -26.97
CA ASP A 414 35.06 -55.68 -25.90
C ASP A 414 34.77 -54.26 -25.39
N GLY A 415 35.76 -53.35 -25.48
CA GLY A 415 35.59 -51.92 -25.15
C GLY A 415 34.81 -51.11 -26.19
N PHE A 416 34.35 -51.70 -27.29
CA PHE A 416 33.72 -50.97 -28.41
C PHE A 416 32.41 -50.27 -28.04
N ALA A 417 31.73 -50.70 -26.98
CA ALA A 417 30.51 -50.05 -26.50
C ALA A 417 30.79 -48.72 -25.76
N LEU A 418 32.03 -48.48 -25.31
CA LEU A 418 32.38 -47.27 -24.57
C LEU A 418 32.28 -46.02 -25.45
N ARG A 419 31.79 -44.94 -24.86
CA ARG A 419 31.68 -43.61 -25.47
C ARG A 419 32.26 -42.56 -24.51
N PRO A 420 32.59 -41.35 -24.99
CA PRO A 420 32.92 -40.24 -24.08
C PRO A 420 31.82 -40.07 -23.01
N GLY A 421 32.23 -39.93 -21.75
CA GLY A 421 31.36 -39.89 -20.58
C GLY A 421 30.96 -41.26 -20.00
N SER A 422 31.21 -42.38 -20.69
CA SER A 422 30.92 -43.74 -20.19
C SER A 422 31.77 -44.09 -18.96
N LEU A 423 31.21 -44.95 -18.11
CA LEU A 423 31.85 -45.44 -16.88
C LEU A 423 32.17 -46.94 -17.02
N PHE A 424 33.30 -47.35 -16.45
CA PHE A 424 33.68 -48.76 -16.35
C PHE A 424 34.52 -49.01 -15.10
N LYS A 425 34.51 -50.25 -14.61
CA LYS A 425 35.42 -50.70 -13.56
C LYS A 425 36.71 -51.21 -14.18
N TYR A 426 37.84 -50.83 -13.62
CA TYR A 426 39.15 -51.34 -13.98
C TYR A 426 39.75 -52.11 -12.82
N SER A 427 40.14 -53.35 -13.09
CA SER A 427 40.81 -54.24 -12.15
C SER A 427 42.14 -54.70 -12.74
N ASN A 428 43.21 -54.62 -11.97
CA ASN A 428 44.54 -55.11 -12.35
C ASN A 428 45.25 -55.73 -11.15
N THR A 429 45.35 -57.05 -11.15
CA THR A 429 45.93 -57.82 -10.03
C THR A 429 47.41 -57.52 -9.82
N ARG A 430 48.17 -57.27 -10.91
CA ARG A 430 49.61 -56.96 -10.85
C ARG A 430 49.91 -55.59 -10.25
N LEU A 431 49.03 -54.61 -10.47
CA LEU A 431 49.14 -53.25 -9.92
C LEU A 431 48.39 -53.08 -8.60
N GLY A 432 47.66 -54.10 -8.15
CA GLY A 432 46.84 -54.04 -6.94
C GLY A 432 45.61 -53.14 -7.06
N ILE A 433 45.13 -52.92 -8.28
CA ILE A 433 43.93 -52.12 -8.56
C ILE A 433 42.74 -53.09 -8.55
N ASP A 434 41.74 -52.83 -7.71
CA ASP A 434 40.58 -53.70 -7.54
C ASP A 434 39.29 -52.90 -7.73
N GLY A 435 38.62 -53.07 -8.87
CA GLY A 435 37.30 -52.51 -9.15
C GLY A 435 37.20 -50.98 -9.13
N VAL A 436 38.27 -50.25 -9.43
CA VAL A 436 38.25 -48.77 -9.43
C VAL A 436 37.42 -48.27 -10.61
N VAL A 437 36.51 -47.33 -10.36
CA VAL A 437 35.64 -46.77 -11.40
C VAL A 437 36.37 -45.65 -12.16
N TYR A 438 36.40 -45.77 -13.48
CA TYR A 438 36.97 -44.78 -14.39
C TYR A 438 35.89 -44.24 -15.34
N ARG A 439 35.97 -42.93 -15.61
CA ARG A 439 35.16 -42.24 -16.61
C ARG A 439 35.96 -41.95 -17.87
N VAL A 440 35.42 -42.32 -19.02
CA VAL A 440 36.04 -42.12 -20.33
C VAL A 440 36.00 -40.63 -20.70
N GLY A 441 37.15 -39.97 -20.77
CA GLY A 441 37.26 -38.59 -21.27
C GLY A 441 37.37 -38.54 -22.79
N ARG A 442 38.17 -39.43 -23.39
CA ARG A 442 38.35 -39.51 -24.84
C ARG A 442 38.33 -40.96 -25.31
N PHE A 443 37.64 -41.21 -26.41
CA PHE A 443 37.53 -42.51 -27.04
C PHE A 443 38.08 -42.48 -28.47
N ALA A 444 39.00 -43.38 -28.78
CA ALA A 444 39.59 -43.51 -30.11
C ALA A 444 39.44 -44.97 -30.63
N PRO A 445 38.50 -45.24 -31.56
CA PRO A 445 38.15 -46.59 -32.00
C PRO A 445 39.19 -47.31 -32.89
N GLY A 446 40.40 -46.76 -33.01
CA GLY A 446 41.47 -47.34 -33.84
C GLY A 446 41.13 -47.40 -35.34
N THR A 447 41.80 -48.30 -36.07
CA THR A 447 41.53 -48.58 -37.49
C THR A 447 40.87 -49.94 -37.64
N LEU A 448 40.08 -50.13 -38.71
CA LEU A 448 39.39 -51.40 -39.02
C LEU A 448 40.32 -52.62 -39.08
N LEU A 449 41.62 -52.43 -39.33
CA LEU A 449 42.59 -53.50 -39.51
C LEU A 449 43.29 -53.92 -38.21
N SER A 450 43.44 -53.03 -37.22
CA SER A 450 44.16 -53.35 -35.98
C SER A 450 43.27 -54.00 -34.92
N GLY A 451 41.97 -53.70 -34.90
CA GLY A 451 41.05 -54.24 -33.89
C GLY A 451 41.33 -53.76 -32.46
N GLU A 452 42.17 -52.73 -32.31
CA GLU A 452 42.60 -52.14 -31.04
C GLU A 452 41.83 -50.82 -30.79
N ILE A 453 41.42 -50.60 -29.54
CA ILE A 453 40.70 -49.39 -29.12
C ILE A 453 41.51 -48.68 -28.03
N ASN A 454 41.75 -47.39 -28.20
CA ASN A 454 42.42 -46.58 -27.18
C ASN A 454 41.37 -45.79 -26.37
N VAL A 455 41.40 -45.97 -25.06
CA VAL A 455 40.50 -45.30 -24.11
C VAL A 455 41.33 -44.47 -23.15
N PHE A 456 41.04 -43.17 -23.08
CA PHE A 456 41.62 -42.24 -22.12
C PHE A 456 40.58 -41.99 -21.04
N ALA A 457 40.90 -42.35 -19.80
CA ALA A 457 39.97 -42.29 -18.69
C ALA A 457 40.59 -41.69 -17.43
N VAL A 458 39.75 -41.07 -16.61
CA VAL A 458 40.12 -40.49 -15.32
C VAL A 458 39.27 -41.16 -14.25
N GLU A 459 39.85 -41.40 -13.08
CA GLU A 459 39.14 -41.94 -11.92
C GLU A 459 37.91 -41.08 -11.61
N ASP A 460 36.78 -41.72 -11.31
CA ASP A 460 35.52 -41.02 -11.12
C ASP A 460 35.36 -40.52 -9.67
N ILE A 461 35.23 -39.20 -9.53
CA ILE A 461 35.18 -38.51 -8.24
C ILE A 461 33.89 -38.78 -7.44
N PHE A 462 32.78 -39.14 -8.10
CA PHE A 462 31.48 -39.34 -7.46
C PHE A 462 31.42 -40.60 -6.57
N SER A 463 32.45 -41.45 -6.61
CA SER A 463 32.62 -42.57 -5.69
C SER A 463 33.06 -42.15 -4.27
N THR A 464 33.34 -40.86 -4.03
CA THR A 464 33.82 -40.30 -2.76
C THR A 464 32.79 -39.33 -2.12
N GLY A 465 32.70 -39.33 -0.78
CA GLY A 465 31.63 -38.64 -0.03
C GLY A 465 31.63 -37.10 -0.11
N VAL A 466 30.46 -36.49 0.07
CA VAL A 466 30.19 -35.06 -0.15
C VAL A 466 30.31 -34.23 1.14
N GLY A 467 31.06 -33.12 1.09
CA GLY A 467 30.95 -32.02 2.06
C GLY A 467 29.93 -30.97 1.56
N THR A 468 29.05 -30.50 2.44
CA THR A 468 28.02 -29.48 2.12
C THR A 468 28.25 -28.26 3.01
N PHE A 469 28.28 -27.06 2.43
CA PHE A 469 28.41 -25.79 3.15
C PHE A 469 27.36 -24.79 2.63
N GLY A 470 27.05 -23.79 3.46
CA GLY A 470 26.04 -22.78 3.18
C GLY A 470 26.43 -21.81 2.06
N ASP A 471 25.41 -21.19 1.48
CA ASP A 471 25.56 -20.26 0.35
C ASP A 471 26.32 -18.98 0.73
N PRO A 472 27.05 -18.37 -0.22
CA PRO A 472 27.71 -17.09 0.00
C PRO A 472 26.68 -16.01 0.38
N VAL A 473 26.98 -15.27 1.44
CA VAL A 473 26.11 -14.19 1.93
C VAL A 473 25.99 -13.09 0.87
N GLY A 474 24.75 -12.76 0.49
CA GLY A 474 24.48 -11.62 -0.38
C GLY A 474 24.84 -10.30 0.28
N SER A 475 25.17 -9.27 -0.50
CA SER A 475 25.23 -7.91 0.04
C SER A 475 23.83 -7.53 0.53
N GLY A 476 23.65 -7.31 1.83
CA GLY A 476 22.40 -6.76 2.39
C GLY A 476 22.12 -5.31 1.97
N TRP A 477 22.88 -4.80 0.99
CA TRP A 477 22.72 -3.47 0.45
C TRP A 477 21.73 -3.51 -0.71
N VAL A 478 20.59 -2.86 -0.53
CA VAL A 478 19.62 -2.57 -1.59
C VAL A 478 19.78 -1.09 -1.92
N GLU A 479 19.74 -0.74 -3.20
CA GLU A 479 19.75 0.66 -3.62
C GLU A 479 18.58 1.40 -2.95
N PRO A 480 18.80 2.54 -2.27
CA PRO A 480 17.72 3.31 -1.68
C PRO A 480 16.69 3.68 -2.76
N ASN A 481 15.42 3.38 -2.50
CA ASN A 481 14.36 3.83 -3.39
C ASN A 481 14.14 5.33 -3.15
N ASP A 482 14.71 6.15 -4.02
CA ASP A 482 14.62 7.61 -3.95
C ASP A 482 13.37 8.17 -4.68
N ALA A 483 12.55 7.31 -5.31
CA ALA A 483 11.42 7.75 -6.13
C ALA A 483 10.09 7.73 -5.37
N ALA A 484 9.40 8.88 -5.36
CA ALA A 484 8.14 9.06 -4.64
C ALA A 484 7.12 7.95 -4.92
N VAL A 485 6.46 7.48 -3.85
CA VAL A 485 5.46 6.40 -3.89
C VAL A 485 4.07 7.01 -3.70
N PRO A 486 3.04 6.63 -4.48
CA PRO A 486 1.67 7.11 -4.27
C PRO A 486 1.15 6.71 -2.89
N VAL A 487 0.53 7.66 -2.18
CA VAL A 487 -0.17 7.38 -0.91
C VAL A 487 -1.48 6.62 -1.17
N VAL A 488 -1.90 5.80 -0.21
CA VAL A 488 -3.15 5.04 -0.24
C VAL A 488 -4.21 5.68 0.66
N SER A 489 -5.50 5.45 0.39
CA SER A 489 -6.61 6.04 1.15
C SER A 489 -6.56 5.70 2.64
N ALA A 490 -6.13 4.49 2.99
CA ALA A 490 -5.99 4.06 4.40
C ALA A 490 -4.96 4.89 5.20
N ASP A 491 -4.01 5.53 4.51
CA ASP A 491 -2.98 6.39 5.11
C ASP A 491 -3.29 7.89 4.90
N THR A 492 -4.50 8.21 4.45
CA THR A 492 -4.94 9.58 4.17
C THR A 492 -6.09 9.95 5.10
N VAL A 493 -6.04 11.18 5.63
CA VAL A 493 -7.10 11.73 6.48
C VAL A 493 -7.59 13.02 5.82
N VAL A 494 -8.88 13.03 5.47
CA VAL A 494 -9.54 14.17 4.84
C VAL A 494 -10.92 14.35 5.46
N PHE A 495 -11.27 15.58 5.86
CA PHE A 495 -12.60 15.90 6.38
C PHE A 495 -12.89 17.41 6.25
N GLU A 496 -14.16 17.79 6.25
CA GLU A 496 -14.54 19.20 6.30
C GLU A 496 -14.08 19.85 7.61
N ALA A 497 -13.40 20.99 7.52
CA ALA A 497 -12.87 21.66 8.69
C ALA A 497 -13.96 22.42 9.45
N GLY A 498 -14.09 22.14 10.75
CA GLY A 498 -14.97 22.89 11.65
C GLY A 498 -14.52 24.33 11.85
N ARG A 499 -15.40 25.17 12.43
CA ARG A 499 -15.19 26.63 12.52
C ARG A 499 -13.85 27.03 13.15
N GLN A 500 -13.49 26.39 14.25
CA GLN A 500 -12.27 26.74 14.98
C GLN A 500 -11.01 26.48 14.14
N MET A 501 -11.02 25.44 13.31
CA MET A 501 -9.91 25.13 12.41
C MET A 501 -9.75 26.19 11.32
N VAL A 502 -10.85 26.64 10.70
CA VAL A 502 -10.79 27.65 9.62
C VAL A 502 -10.53 29.07 10.12
N VAL A 503 -10.97 29.41 11.33
CA VAL A 503 -10.76 30.74 11.94
C VAL A 503 -9.37 30.88 12.54
N GLN A 504 -8.78 29.79 13.06
CA GLN A 504 -7.42 29.81 13.60
C GLN A 504 -6.33 29.51 12.58
N ASP A 505 -6.67 29.34 11.29
CA ASP A 505 -5.67 29.19 10.24
C ASP A 505 -4.70 30.40 10.27
N PRO A 506 -3.41 30.19 10.55
CA PRO A 506 -2.44 31.27 10.63
C PRO A 506 -2.18 31.94 9.27
N PHE A 507 -2.55 31.30 8.16
CA PHE A 507 -2.27 31.78 6.81
C PHE A 507 -3.45 32.54 6.19
N ALA A 508 -4.69 32.07 6.39
CA ALA A 508 -5.88 32.67 5.83
C ALA A 508 -7.13 32.40 6.68
N PRO A 509 -7.30 33.08 7.84
CA PRO A 509 -8.46 32.90 8.70
C PRO A 509 -9.71 33.39 7.96
N THR A 510 -10.62 32.46 7.65
CA THR A 510 -11.81 32.74 6.83
C THR A 510 -13.05 32.07 7.40
N LEU A 511 -14.22 32.65 7.13
CA LEU A 511 -15.53 32.07 7.39
C LEU A 511 -16.06 31.48 6.07
N GLU A 512 -15.34 30.50 5.55
CA GLU A 512 -15.64 29.85 4.26
C GLU A 512 -15.38 28.33 4.39
N PRO A 513 -16.11 27.48 3.64
CA PRO A 513 -15.94 26.05 3.71
C PRO A 513 -14.56 25.62 3.18
N ARG A 514 -13.84 24.87 4.01
CA ARG A 514 -12.50 24.33 3.73
C ARG A 514 -12.41 22.90 4.22
N VAL A 515 -11.44 22.18 3.68
CA VAL A 515 -11.15 20.80 4.06
C VAL A 515 -9.79 20.72 4.72
N TRP A 516 -9.73 19.94 5.80
CA TRP A 516 -8.49 19.52 6.40
C TRP A 516 -7.98 18.28 5.67
N MET A 517 -6.69 18.25 5.35
CA MET A 517 -6.06 17.14 4.64
C MET A 517 -4.70 16.79 5.25
N GLY A 518 -4.37 15.51 5.26
CA GLY A 518 -3.05 15.01 5.64
C GLY A 518 -2.87 13.56 5.24
N ALA A 519 -1.61 13.12 5.19
CA ALA A 519 -1.27 11.75 4.83
C ALA A 519 -0.01 11.27 5.56
N ARG A 520 0.05 9.98 5.89
CA ARG A 520 1.27 9.32 6.41
C ARG A 520 2.30 9.22 5.29
N ASN A 521 3.58 9.17 5.64
CA ASN A 521 4.65 8.98 4.66
C ASN A 521 4.55 7.59 3.99
N PRO A 522 4.32 7.49 2.67
CA PRO A 522 4.25 6.20 1.96
C PRO A 522 5.64 5.59 1.68
N GLY A 523 6.72 6.28 2.05
CA GLY A 523 8.09 5.87 1.78
C GLY A 523 8.59 6.27 0.38
N GLY A 524 9.67 5.61 -0.06
CA GLY A 524 10.28 5.83 -1.38
C GLY A 524 10.74 7.27 -1.63
N GLY A 525 11.57 7.85 -0.78
CA GLY A 525 12.08 9.22 -1.00
C GLY A 525 11.03 10.33 -0.99
N THR A 526 9.77 10.05 -0.67
CA THR A 526 8.71 11.06 -0.55
C THR A 526 9.07 12.07 0.54
N VAL A 527 9.06 13.36 0.21
CA VAL A 527 9.41 14.45 1.14
C VAL A 527 8.23 15.36 1.46
N ARG A 528 7.18 15.37 0.63
CA ARG A 528 5.97 16.18 0.81
C ARG A 528 4.82 15.66 -0.07
N PHE A 529 3.63 16.22 0.12
CA PHE A 529 2.54 16.09 -0.84
C PHE A 529 2.18 17.43 -1.47
N GLN A 530 1.70 17.36 -2.71
CA GLN A 530 0.99 18.44 -3.37
C GLN A 530 -0.50 18.09 -3.43
N SER A 531 -1.35 18.98 -2.95
CA SER A 531 -2.80 18.80 -2.98
C SER A 531 -3.41 19.36 -4.25
N TYR A 532 -4.40 18.64 -4.74
CA TYR A 532 -5.12 18.92 -5.96
C TYR A 532 -6.61 18.75 -5.70
N LEU A 533 -7.41 19.73 -6.13
CA LEU A 533 -8.83 19.81 -5.86
C LEU A 533 -9.64 19.77 -7.15
N ARG A 534 -10.80 19.12 -7.08
CA ARG A 534 -11.81 19.14 -8.12
C ARG A 534 -13.15 19.52 -7.50
N THR A 535 -13.65 20.69 -7.88
CA THR A 535 -14.76 21.35 -7.19
C THR A 535 -15.78 21.84 -8.21
N GLY A 536 -17.06 21.78 -7.86
CA GLY A 536 -18.16 22.20 -8.73
C GLY A 536 -19.53 21.92 -8.12
N PRO A 537 -20.63 22.45 -8.70
CA PRO A 537 -21.98 22.12 -8.26
C PRO A 537 -22.25 20.63 -8.50
N SER A 538 -22.76 19.91 -7.50
CA SER A 538 -23.19 18.50 -7.61
C SER A 538 -22.08 17.49 -7.97
N HIS A 539 -20.86 17.68 -7.45
CA HIS A 539 -19.73 16.76 -7.60
C HIS A 539 -19.28 16.49 -9.06
N PRO A 540 -18.31 17.25 -9.59
CA PRO A 540 -17.73 16.95 -10.90
C PRO A 540 -16.94 15.62 -10.86
N THR A 541 -17.44 14.58 -11.54
CA THR A 541 -16.75 13.27 -11.68
C THR A 541 -15.71 13.24 -12.79
N SER A 542 -15.64 14.30 -13.62
CA SER A 542 -14.72 14.44 -14.75
C SER A 542 -14.20 15.88 -14.87
N GLY A 543 -12.97 16.04 -15.36
CA GLY A 543 -12.31 17.35 -15.45
C GLY A 543 -10.90 17.32 -14.83
N ALA A 544 -10.11 18.36 -15.11
CA ALA A 544 -8.77 18.50 -14.58
C ALA A 544 -8.82 18.92 -13.10
N PHE A 545 -7.91 18.37 -12.30
CA PHE A 545 -7.68 18.88 -10.95
C PHE A 545 -6.96 20.23 -10.98
N THR A 546 -7.27 21.08 -10.01
CA THR A 546 -6.61 22.36 -9.76
C THR A 546 -5.65 22.22 -8.60
N GLU A 547 -4.41 22.66 -8.77
CA GLU A 547 -3.41 22.69 -7.70
C GLU A 547 -3.85 23.64 -6.57
N ASP A 548 -3.68 23.22 -5.31
CA ASP A 548 -4.15 23.97 -4.13
C ASP A 548 -3.02 24.32 -3.14
N ALA A 549 -2.52 23.32 -2.42
CA ALA A 549 -1.63 23.53 -1.29
C ALA A 549 -0.52 22.47 -1.21
N GLU A 550 0.56 22.84 -0.54
CA GLU A 550 1.68 21.96 -0.29
C GLU A 550 1.64 21.47 1.17
N VAL A 551 1.69 20.15 1.38
CA VAL A 551 1.71 19.51 2.69
C VAL A 551 3.13 19.00 2.97
N ARG A 552 3.90 19.76 3.75
CA ARG A 552 5.34 19.51 3.99
C ARG A 552 5.65 18.60 5.17
N ALA A 553 4.64 18.21 5.93
CA ALA A 553 4.80 17.35 7.09
C ALA A 553 3.85 16.15 6.93
N PHE A 554 4.30 14.99 7.36
CA PHE A 554 3.53 13.75 7.32
C PHE A 554 2.72 13.56 8.59
N LEU A 555 1.51 13.04 8.45
CA LEU A 555 0.70 12.59 9.57
C LEU A 555 1.40 11.45 10.30
N ARG A 556 1.23 11.41 11.61
CA ARG A 556 1.56 10.23 12.43
C ARG A 556 0.29 9.61 12.97
N GLY A 557 0.30 8.29 13.08
CA GLY A 557 -0.84 7.54 13.59
C GLY A 557 -0.38 6.39 14.47
N ALA A 558 -1.15 6.11 15.51
CA ALA A 558 -0.97 4.99 16.45
C ALA A 558 -2.25 4.15 16.49
N ASN A 559 -2.21 2.92 16.98
CA ASN A 559 -3.42 2.08 17.08
C ASN A 559 -3.87 1.95 18.53
N LEU A 560 -5.18 2.01 18.78
CA LEU A 560 -5.75 1.79 20.11
C LEU A 560 -5.43 0.39 20.65
N THR A 561 -5.06 0.30 21.93
CA THR A 561 -4.79 -0.98 22.60
C THR A 561 -5.98 -1.52 23.41
N ALA A 562 -7.06 -0.74 23.52
CA ALA A 562 -8.30 -1.12 24.19
C ALA A 562 -9.49 -0.33 23.62
N ASP A 563 -10.70 -0.88 23.82
CA ASP A 563 -11.94 -0.20 23.46
C ASP A 563 -12.13 1.08 24.31
N VAL A 564 -12.68 2.13 23.68
CA VAL A 564 -13.04 3.40 24.32
C VAL A 564 -14.54 3.60 24.15
N GLU A 565 -15.28 3.53 25.25
CA GLU A 565 -16.75 3.74 25.26
C GLU A 565 -17.09 5.19 24.91
N ALA A 566 -18.22 5.45 24.25
CA ALA A 566 -18.66 6.81 23.87
C ALA A 566 -18.92 7.71 25.11
N TYR A 567 -19.59 7.15 26.11
CA TYR A 567 -19.99 7.80 27.35
C TYR A 567 -19.62 6.89 28.53
N ALA A 568 -19.16 7.47 29.64
CA ALA A 568 -18.90 6.73 30.87
C ALA A 568 -19.93 7.13 31.94
N ALA A 569 -20.14 6.26 32.93
CA ALA A 569 -21.05 6.50 34.07
C ALA A 569 -20.67 7.70 34.99
N VAL A 570 -19.64 8.48 34.64
CA VAL A 570 -19.14 9.64 35.40
C VAL A 570 -18.83 10.78 34.43
N SER A 571 -19.03 12.03 34.85
CA SER A 571 -18.62 13.24 34.11
C SER A 571 -17.16 13.16 33.68
N LEU A 572 -16.90 13.08 32.39
CA LEU A 572 -15.55 13.06 31.85
C LEU A 572 -15.22 14.45 31.29
N ARG A 573 -14.75 15.40 32.13
CA ARG A 573 -13.96 16.55 31.64
C ARG A 573 -13.39 17.51 32.70
N PRO A 574 -12.18 18.02 32.47
CA PRO A 574 -11.00 17.23 32.14
C PRO A 574 -10.66 16.35 33.34
N THR A 575 -10.68 15.03 33.15
CA THR A 575 -10.39 14.08 34.23
C THR A 575 -9.13 13.28 33.95
N ASN A 576 -8.39 12.96 35.01
CA ASN A 576 -7.22 12.08 34.97
C ASN A 576 -7.59 10.59 35.08
N VAL A 577 -8.89 10.29 35.22
CA VAL A 577 -9.39 8.93 35.43
C VAL A 577 -9.39 8.12 34.14
N LEU A 578 -9.55 8.77 32.99
CA LEU A 578 -9.56 8.09 31.68
C LEU A 578 -8.24 8.31 30.94
N THR A 579 -7.69 7.21 30.43
CA THR A 579 -6.44 7.17 29.68
C THR A 579 -6.64 6.34 28.42
N ILE A 580 -6.14 6.83 27.28
CA ILE A 580 -6.14 6.09 26.01
C ILE A 580 -4.74 5.59 25.77
N ASP A 581 -4.59 4.27 25.73
CA ASP A 581 -3.33 3.62 25.41
C ASP A 581 -3.28 3.28 23.93
N MET A 582 -2.12 3.52 23.34
CA MET A 582 -1.89 3.34 21.92
C MET A 582 -0.55 2.64 21.68
N GLU A 583 -0.54 1.68 20.78
CA GLU A 583 0.67 1.01 20.31
C GLU A 583 1.14 1.64 18.99
N ILE A 584 2.45 1.70 18.81
CA ILE A 584 3.10 2.32 17.66
C ILE A 584 4.08 1.31 17.08
N ALA A 585 3.99 1.10 15.78
CA ALA A 585 4.83 0.13 15.08
C ALA A 585 6.32 0.54 15.06
N ASP A 586 6.59 1.85 15.04
CA ASP A 586 7.94 2.43 15.11
C ASP A 586 7.99 3.56 16.16
N PRO A 587 8.75 3.43 17.26
CA PRO A 587 8.90 4.48 18.27
C PRO A 587 9.42 5.82 17.70
N ASP A 588 10.18 5.79 16.60
CA ASP A 588 10.68 7.00 15.93
C ASP A 588 9.55 7.77 15.21
N ASP A 589 8.38 7.16 14.98
CA ASP A 589 7.24 7.84 14.34
C ASP A 589 6.66 8.96 15.20
N ILE A 590 6.80 8.92 16.53
CA ILE A 590 6.21 9.95 17.40
C ILE A 590 7.16 10.54 18.43
N SER A 591 8.47 10.32 18.28
CA SER A 591 9.51 10.84 19.19
C SER A 591 9.51 12.37 19.32
N ASP A 592 8.99 13.07 18.31
CA ASP A 592 8.93 14.52 18.24
C ASP A 592 7.62 15.12 18.78
N LEU A 593 6.68 14.28 19.24
CA LEU A 593 5.43 14.76 19.83
C LEU A 593 5.67 15.44 21.18
N LEU A 594 4.87 16.47 21.45
CA LEU A 594 4.84 17.14 22.74
C LEU A 594 4.19 16.21 23.80
N VAL A 595 5.05 15.68 24.67
CA VAL A 595 4.71 14.74 25.76
C VAL A 595 3.87 15.39 26.88
N ALA A 596 3.99 16.70 27.08
CA ALA A 596 3.22 17.44 28.08
C ALA A 596 2.74 18.78 27.53
N GLY A 597 1.44 19.01 27.58
CA GLY A 597 0.79 20.23 27.16
C GLY A 597 -0.18 20.79 28.20
N ASN A 598 -0.71 21.96 27.90
CA ASN A 598 -1.67 22.69 28.70
C ASN A 598 -2.95 22.94 27.87
N ASN A 599 -3.94 23.62 28.45
CA ASN A 599 -5.22 23.85 27.76
C ASN A 599 -5.09 24.73 26.53
N GLY A 600 -4.14 25.65 26.55
CA GLY A 600 -3.81 26.50 25.41
C GLY A 600 -3.34 25.69 24.20
N ASP A 601 -2.72 24.52 24.41
CA ASP A 601 -2.28 23.66 23.31
C ASP A 601 -3.46 22.95 22.64
N VAL A 602 -4.52 22.61 23.37
CA VAL A 602 -5.77 22.11 22.75
C VAL A 602 -6.52 23.27 22.07
N ALA A 603 -6.55 24.44 22.70
CA ALA A 603 -7.24 25.63 22.17
C ALA A 603 -6.62 26.16 20.88
N SER A 604 -5.30 26.01 20.75
CA SER A 604 -4.52 26.42 19.58
C SER A 604 -4.37 25.31 18.54
N LEU A 605 -5.19 24.24 18.64
CA LEU A 605 -5.20 23.09 17.72
C LEU A 605 -3.86 22.35 17.63
N VAL A 606 -3.03 22.40 18.67
CA VAL A 606 -1.76 21.67 18.75
C VAL A 606 -2.02 20.26 19.25
N ASN A 607 -2.66 20.11 20.40
CA ASN A 607 -2.88 18.80 21.02
C ASN A 607 -4.23 18.21 20.65
N ILE A 608 -4.43 17.93 19.36
CA ILE A 608 -5.66 17.34 18.83
C ILE A 608 -5.36 16.06 18.05
N VAL A 609 -6.21 15.06 18.22
CA VAL A 609 -6.16 13.77 17.53
C VAL A 609 -7.51 13.44 16.92
N LYS A 610 -7.53 12.61 15.88
CA LYS A 610 -8.76 12.07 15.29
C LYS A 610 -8.76 10.55 15.36
N ILE A 611 -9.87 9.98 15.77
CA ILE A 611 -10.12 8.53 15.79
C ILE A 611 -11.46 8.33 15.09
N ASN A 612 -11.48 7.55 14.01
CA ASN A 612 -12.66 7.44 13.14
C ASN A 612 -13.20 8.84 12.83
N ASP A 613 -14.46 9.13 13.17
CA ASP A 613 -15.12 10.44 12.96
C ASP A 613 -15.04 11.41 14.14
N GLU A 614 -14.45 11.01 15.27
CA GLU A 614 -14.31 11.87 16.46
C GLU A 614 -12.97 12.60 16.47
N ILE A 615 -13.00 13.90 16.81
CA ILE A 615 -11.78 14.66 17.14
C ILE A 615 -11.71 14.85 18.66
N LEU A 616 -10.56 14.52 19.24
CA LEU A 616 -10.28 14.64 20.65
C LEU A 616 -9.13 15.62 20.89
N GLY A 617 -9.13 16.30 22.02
CA GLY A 617 -8.02 17.13 22.49
C GLY A 617 -7.36 16.49 23.70
N PHE A 618 -6.05 16.61 23.88
CA PHE A 618 -5.35 15.99 25.01
C PHE A 618 -4.36 16.91 25.71
N LEU A 619 -4.06 16.62 26.97
CA LEU A 619 -3.14 17.43 27.77
C LEU A 619 -1.81 16.74 27.98
N ASN A 620 -1.78 15.41 28.16
CA ASN A 620 -0.53 14.69 28.35
C ASN A 620 -0.48 13.47 27.44
N LEU A 621 0.72 13.19 26.94
CA LEU A 621 1.06 12.00 26.19
C LEU A 621 2.31 11.40 26.83
N THR A 622 2.20 10.28 27.51
CA THR A 622 3.31 9.67 28.25
C THR A 622 3.82 8.42 27.55
N ASP A 623 5.15 8.31 27.39
CA ASP A 623 5.82 7.14 26.83
C ASP A 623 6.07 6.07 27.91
N PHE A 624 5.59 4.85 27.69
CA PHE A 624 5.85 3.67 28.55
C PHE A 624 6.76 2.64 27.87
N GLY A 625 7.37 2.97 26.74
CA GLY A 625 8.30 2.16 25.94
C GLY A 625 7.63 1.08 25.08
N THR A 626 6.51 0.51 25.54
CA THR A 626 5.72 -0.49 24.78
C THR A 626 4.42 0.08 24.23
N PHE A 627 3.94 1.18 24.81
CA PHE A 627 2.76 1.92 24.37
C PHE A 627 2.89 3.36 24.84
N TYR A 628 2.09 4.24 24.24
CA TYR A 628 1.92 5.61 24.68
C TYR A 628 0.56 5.78 25.31
N ARG A 629 0.53 6.55 26.39
CA ARG A 629 -0.69 6.85 27.14
C ARG A 629 -1.05 8.31 26.99
N MET A 630 -2.15 8.56 26.29
CA MET A 630 -2.80 9.85 26.29
C MET A 630 -3.67 9.97 27.54
N SER A 631 -3.54 11.06 28.28
CA SER A 631 -4.32 11.28 29.51
C SER A 631 -4.83 12.72 29.60
N VAL A 632 -5.95 12.85 30.30
CA VAL A 632 -6.68 14.11 30.45
C VAL A 632 -7.06 14.67 29.08
N PHE A 633 -8.14 14.15 28.51
CA PHE A 633 -8.57 14.48 27.15
C PHE A 633 -10.03 14.97 27.09
N TYR A 634 -10.29 15.77 26.06
CA TYR A 634 -11.58 16.33 25.68
C TYR A 634 -12.08 15.57 24.47
N ARG A 635 -13.33 15.15 24.50
CA ARG A 635 -13.94 14.33 23.46
C ARG A 635 -14.89 15.11 22.54
N GLY A 636 -15.14 14.61 21.34
CA GLY A 636 -16.09 15.20 20.38
C GLY A 636 -15.87 16.70 20.15
N LEU A 637 -14.65 17.15 19.84
CA LEU A 637 -14.34 18.55 19.57
C LEU A 637 -14.62 18.92 18.11
N PHE A 638 -14.67 20.23 17.82
CA PHE A 638 -14.72 20.80 16.45
C PHE A 638 -15.78 20.17 15.53
N ASN A 639 -17.05 20.21 15.97
CA ASN A 639 -18.20 19.68 15.24
C ASN A 639 -18.25 18.14 15.08
N THR A 640 -17.58 17.40 15.97
CA THR A 640 -17.70 15.94 16.06
C THR A 640 -18.45 15.49 17.32
N ASN A 641 -19.08 14.32 17.27
CA ASN A 641 -19.74 13.68 18.42
C ASN A 641 -18.78 12.80 19.21
N GLN A 642 -19.08 12.60 20.49
CA GLN A 642 -18.48 11.51 21.28
C GLN A 642 -18.93 10.17 20.68
N ALA A 643 -18.00 9.28 20.35
CA ALA A 643 -18.27 8.00 19.71
C ALA A 643 -17.58 6.84 20.46
N ALA A 644 -18.03 5.60 20.26
CA ALA A 644 -17.26 4.46 20.73
C ALA A 644 -16.13 4.17 19.73
N HIS A 645 -14.97 3.76 20.23
CA HIS A 645 -13.83 3.32 19.41
C HIS A 645 -13.41 1.92 19.84
N SER A 646 -13.02 1.10 18.87
CA SER A 646 -12.61 -0.28 19.11
C SER A 646 -11.09 -0.40 19.13
N ILE A 647 -10.60 -1.42 19.83
CA ILE A 647 -9.19 -1.82 19.77
C ILE A 647 -8.73 -1.97 18.32
N GLY A 648 -7.56 -1.41 18.01
CA GLY A 648 -7.00 -1.38 16.66
C GLY A 648 -7.37 -0.16 15.83
N ASP A 649 -8.36 0.65 16.23
CA ASP A 649 -8.67 1.90 15.52
C ASP A 649 -7.46 2.84 15.53
N THR A 650 -7.23 3.52 14.41
CA THR A 650 -6.08 4.42 14.26
C THR A 650 -6.36 5.79 14.85
N VAL A 651 -5.47 6.23 15.73
CA VAL A 651 -5.39 7.56 16.31
C VAL A 651 -4.44 8.43 15.51
N TRP A 652 -4.98 9.41 14.80
CA TRP A 652 -4.23 10.35 13.96
C TRP A 652 -3.92 11.65 14.70
N PHE A 653 -2.65 12.05 14.78
CA PHE A 653 -2.25 13.30 15.45
C PHE A 653 -2.36 14.49 14.50
N LEU A 654 -3.43 15.27 14.58
CA LEU A 654 -3.70 16.31 13.58
C LEU A 654 -2.91 17.61 13.80
N GLY A 655 -2.66 17.98 15.07
CA GLY A 655 -2.12 19.30 15.41
C GLY A 655 -0.60 19.35 15.60
N GLN A 656 -0.04 18.31 16.21
CA GLN A 656 1.41 18.19 16.44
C GLN A 656 2.16 17.60 15.24
N THR A 657 1.43 17.04 14.27
CA THR A 657 2.02 16.37 13.10
C THR A 657 1.50 16.95 11.80
N GLY A 658 1.84 16.31 10.70
CA GLY A 658 1.57 16.83 9.37
C GLY A 658 0.11 16.98 9.02
N GLY A 659 -0.13 17.81 8.00
CA GLY A 659 -1.45 18.15 7.49
C GLY A 659 -1.57 19.64 7.21
N SER A 660 -2.63 20.03 6.51
CA SER A 660 -2.95 21.43 6.23
C SER A 660 -4.42 21.59 5.88
N LEU A 661 -4.91 22.83 5.93
CA LEU A 661 -6.19 23.19 5.34
C LEU A 661 -6.02 23.45 3.85
N THR A 662 -7.08 23.23 3.08
CA THR A 662 -7.14 23.73 1.69
C THR A 662 -6.90 25.23 1.66
N ARG A 663 -6.11 25.70 0.68
CA ARG A 663 -5.90 27.14 0.47
C ARG A 663 -7.05 27.77 -0.30
N ILE A 664 -7.62 27.01 -1.22
CA ILE A 664 -8.83 27.36 -1.95
C ILE A 664 -10.01 27.12 -1.02
N SER A 665 -10.80 28.16 -0.81
CA SER A 665 -12.12 28.06 -0.20
C SER A 665 -13.17 27.63 -1.22
N MET A 666 -14.14 26.86 -0.76
CA MET A 666 -15.20 26.35 -1.62
C MET A 666 -16.31 27.40 -1.76
N ALA A 667 -16.91 27.47 -2.95
CA ALA A 667 -18.07 28.33 -3.16
C ALA A 667 -19.27 27.78 -2.37
N ASP A 668 -20.16 28.66 -1.93
CA ASP A 668 -21.39 28.28 -1.22
C ASP A 668 -22.32 27.38 -2.05
N SER A 669 -22.11 27.23 -3.37
CA SER A 669 -22.85 26.31 -4.24
C SER A 669 -22.19 24.94 -4.44
N HIS A 670 -21.05 24.66 -3.80
CA HIS A 670 -20.33 23.38 -3.90
C HIS A 670 -20.64 22.54 -2.66
N ASP A 671 -21.30 21.40 -2.85
CA ASP A 671 -21.71 20.50 -1.76
C ASP A 671 -20.79 19.27 -1.62
N GLU A 672 -19.92 19.03 -2.60
CA GLU A 672 -18.96 17.93 -2.61
C GLU A 672 -17.67 18.33 -3.32
N MET A 673 -16.56 17.68 -2.96
CA MET A 673 -15.25 17.89 -3.58
C MET A 673 -14.45 16.60 -3.66
N GLY A 674 -13.66 16.47 -4.73
CA GLY A 674 -12.64 15.43 -4.85
C GLY A 674 -11.26 16.01 -4.58
N LEU A 675 -10.47 15.34 -3.74
CA LEU A 675 -9.14 15.76 -3.33
C LEU A 675 -8.10 14.67 -3.66
N GLN A 676 -6.93 15.06 -4.17
CA GLN A 676 -5.79 14.16 -4.35
C GLN A 676 -4.57 14.71 -3.61
N LEU A 677 -3.87 13.85 -2.86
CA LEU A 677 -2.57 14.14 -2.26
C LEU A 677 -1.46 13.42 -3.04
N ARG A 678 -0.85 14.12 -4.00
CA ARG A 678 0.19 13.51 -4.84
C ARG A 678 1.55 13.63 -4.17
N SER A 679 2.21 12.48 -3.96
CA SER A 679 3.52 12.41 -3.34
C SER A 679 4.56 13.10 -4.21
N VAL A 680 5.51 13.80 -3.58
CA VAL A 680 6.60 14.50 -4.24
C VAL A 680 7.91 14.08 -3.59
N ASP A 681 8.91 13.71 -4.38
CA ASP A 681 10.29 13.54 -3.92
C ASP A 681 11.05 14.88 -4.03
N LEU A 682 12.38 14.88 -3.87
CA LEU A 682 13.17 16.13 -3.99
C LEU A 682 13.13 16.74 -5.40
N LEU A 683 12.63 16.02 -6.41
CA LEU A 683 12.81 16.33 -7.82
C LEU A 683 11.50 16.27 -8.63
N GLU A 684 10.60 15.32 -8.36
CA GLU A 684 9.41 15.02 -9.17
C GLU A 684 8.18 14.68 -8.31
N GLU A 685 7.00 14.98 -8.86
CA GLU A 685 5.68 14.62 -8.30
C GLU A 685 5.15 13.35 -8.99
N VAL A 686 4.46 12.49 -8.23
CA VAL A 686 3.76 11.31 -8.74
C VAL A 686 2.68 11.72 -9.76
N VAL A 687 2.60 10.98 -10.87
CA VAL A 687 1.69 11.27 -11.97
C VAL A 687 0.21 11.16 -11.54
N GLU A 688 -0.62 12.07 -12.06
CA GLU A 688 -2.08 12.04 -11.92
C GLU A 688 -2.67 10.66 -12.27
N GLY A 689 -3.53 10.15 -11.39
CA GLY A 689 -4.21 8.85 -11.55
C GLY A 689 -3.56 7.68 -10.81
N LEU A 690 -2.36 7.86 -10.23
CA LEU A 690 -1.74 6.85 -9.35
C LEU A 690 -2.12 7.01 -7.88
N THR A 691 -2.56 8.21 -7.47
CA THR A 691 -3.08 8.50 -6.12
C THR A 691 -4.61 8.39 -6.12
N PRO A 692 -5.23 7.86 -5.05
CA PRO A 692 -6.68 7.85 -4.88
C PRO A 692 -7.28 9.27 -4.88
N VAL A 693 -8.57 9.35 -5.20
CA VAL A 693 -9.37 10.57 -5.04
C VAL A 693 -10.19 10.40 -3.77
N GLU A 694 -9.99 11.29 -2.81
CA GLU A 694 -10.74 11.37 -1.57
C GLU A 694 -11.94 12.31 -1.77
N ASP A 695 -13.15 11.76 -1.68
CA ASP A 695 -14.38 12.53 -1.85
C ASP A 695 -14.88 13.02 -0.48
N VAL A 696 -15.14 14.32 -0.39
CA VAL A 696 -15.59 14.98 0.85
C VAL A 696 -16.91 15.69 0.61
N SER A 697 -17.90 15.41 1.45
CA SER A 697 -19.16 16.14 1.51
C SER A 697 -19.03 17.39 2.36
N LEU A 698 -19.56 18.52 1.86
CA LEU A 698 -19.48 19.83 2.49
C LEU A 698 -20.85 20.20 3.07
N VAL A 699 -21.00 19.99 4.37
CA VAL A 699 -22.20 20.33 5.14
C VAL A 699 -22.10 21.70 5.82
N ARG A 700 -21.01 22.44 5.54
CA ARG A 700 -20.73 23.79 6.05
C ARG A 700 -20.55 23.76 7.57
N LEU A 701 -19.73 22.84 8.07
CA LEU A 701 -19.48 22.63 9.51
C LEU A 701 -19.07 23.92 10.23
N TRP A 702 -18.40 24.85 9.54
CA TRP A 702 -18.03 26.14 10.12
C TRP A 702 -19.23 27.04 10.48
N ARG A 703 -20.41 26.79 9.90
CA ARG A 703 -21.71 27.45 10.20
C ARG A 703 -22.62 26.62 11.09
N GLN A 704 -22.26 25.38 11.42
CA GLN A 704 -23.15 24.54 12.23
C GLN A 704 -22.93 24.80 13.71
N PRO A 705 -24.02 24.76 14.52
CA PRO A 705 -23.87 24.82 15.97
C PRO A 705 -23.07 23.62 16.47
N LEU A 706 -22.28 23.85 17.52
CA LEU A 706 -21.45 22.80 18.08
C LEU A 706 -22.35 21.69 18.65
N PRO A 707 -22.00 20.41 18.43
CA PRO A 707 -22.75 19.30 18.99
C PRO A 707 -22.76 19.36 20.52
N VAL A 708 -23.91 19.05 21.11
CA VAL A 708 -24.04 18.85 22.55
C VAL A 708 -23.23 17.63 23.00
N ARG A 709 -23.00 17.49 24.31
CA ARG A 709 -22.25 16.36 24.86
C ARG A 709 -22.80 15.90 26.19
N ASP A 710 -22.22 14.81 26.69
CA ASP A 710 -22.44 14.31 28.05
C ASP A 710 -23.94 14.21 28.37
N PRO A 711 -24.69 13.31 27.68
CA PRO A 711 -26.10 13.12 27.94
C PRO A 711 -26.29 12.66 29.38
N VAL A 712 -27.29 13.20 30.05
CA VAL A 712 -27.64 12.88 31.44
C VAL A 712 -29.09 12.43 31.43
N ILE A 713 -29.35 11.25 32.00
CA ILE A 713 -30.67 10.67 32.12
C ILE A 713 -30.93 10.38 33.60
N ASN A 714 -32.05 10.86 34.12
CA ASN A 714 -32.43 10.75 35.53
C ASN A 714 -31.32 11.23 36.49
N SER A 715 -30.76 12.40 36.21
CA SER A 715 -29.68 13.03 36.98
C SER A 715 -28.38 12.20 37.08
N THR A 716 -28.22 11.19 36.22
CA THR A 716 -27.01 10.37 36.10
C THR A 716 -26.47 10.48 34.68
N TYR A 717 -25.16 10.51 34.50
CA TYR A 717 -24.57 10.46 33.15
C TYR A 717 -25.04 9.20 32.43
N ALA A 718 -25.50 9.36 31.19
CA ALA A 718 -26.12 8.28 30.46
C ALA A 718 -25.09 7.18 30.22
N ASP A 719 -25.38 5.99 30.74
CA ASP A 719 -24.70 4.76 30.37
C ASP A 719 -25.62 3.94 29.45
N THR A 720 -25.18 2.74 29.09
CA THR A 720 -25.93 1.83 28.21
C THR A 720 -26.90 0.92 28.97
N THR A 721 -27.01 1.00 30.31
CA THR A 721 -27.70 -0.01 31.12
C THR A 721 -28.65 0.54 32.18
N ASN A 722 -29.91 0.08 32.14
CA ASN A 722 -30.91 0.15 33.23
C ASN A 722 -31.42 1.55 33.59
N VAL A 723 -31.89 2.31 32.61
CA VAL A 723 -32.59 3.58 32.83
C VAL A 723 -34.05 3.34 33.25
N SER A 724 -34.41 3.69 34.48
CA SER A 724 -35.77 3.48 35.00
C SER A 724 -36.77 4.54 34.50
N LEU A 725 -37.97 4.12 34.05
CA LEU A 725 -39.12 5.01 33.79
C LEU A 725 -39.96 5.31 35.03
N ASP A 726 -39.63 4.72 36.17
CA ASP A 726 -40.41 4.78 37.41
C ASP A 726 -39.94 5.90 38.36
N VAL A 727 -39.05 6.78 37.88
CA VAL A 727 -38.54 7.89 38.68
C VAL A 727 -39.58 9.02 38.75
N GLN A 728 -40.04 9.34 39.95
CA GLN A 728 -41.05 10.39 40.18
C GLN A 728 -40.43 11.78 40.38
N TYR A 729 -40.91 12.77 39.62
CA TYR A 729 -40.49 14.18 39.67
C TYR A 729 -41.66 15.11 39.98
N THR A 730 -41.65 15.78 41.14
CA THR A 730 -42.78 16.64 41.58
C THR A 730 -42.59 18.14 41.33
N THR A 731 -41.38 18.67 41.47
CA THR A 731 -41.15 20.13 41.44
C THR A 731 -41.34 20.78 40.06
N PRO A 732 -40.89 20.17 38.94
CA PRO A 732 -40.98 20.82 37.63
C PRO A 732 -42.23 20.41 36.82
N THR A 733 -42.78 19.22 37.06
CA THR A 733 -43.97 18.70 36.35
C THR A 733 -45.29 19.18 36.97
N GLY A 734 -45.27 19.58 38.26
CA GLY A 734 -46.47 19.90 39.03
C GLY A 734 -47.37 18.69 39.35
N ARG A 735 -47.00 17.48 38.93
CA ARG A 735 -47.77 16.23 39.10
C ARG A 735 -47.33 15.47 40.36
N LEU A 736 -48.16 14.53 40.83
CA LEU A 736 -47.93 13.71 42.02
C LEU A 736 -48.18 12.22 41.72
N GLY A 737 -47.50 11.32 42.44
CA GLY A 737 -47.67 9.87 42.28
C GLY A 737 -47.19 9.37 40.92
N GLU A 738 -47.89 8.39 40.34
CA GLU A 738 -47.53 7.82 39.04
C GLU A 738 -47.57 8.83 37.88
N ASP A 739 -48.38 9.88 38.01
CA ASP A 739 -48.45 10.96 37.01
C ASP A 739 -47.18 11.81 36.98
N ALA A 740 -46.35 11.72 38.02
CA ALA A 740 -45.06 12.39 38.14
C ALA A 740 -43.90 11.54 37.60
N SER A 741 -44.14 10.27 37.24
CA SER A 741 -43.11 9.37 36.71
C SER A 741 -42.67 9.85 35.32
N ALA A 742 -41.37 10.07 35.15
CA ALA A 742 -40.82 10.61 33.91
C ALA A 742 -39.36 10.20 33.71
N LEU A 743 -38.86 10.37 32.49
CA LEU A 743 -37.44 10.48 32.21
C LEU A 743 -37.03 11.94 32.26
N LEU A 744 -36.07 12.28 33.11
CA LEU A 744 -35.38 13.55 33.06
C LEU A 744 -34.21 13.44 32.08
N LEU A 745 -34.24 14.23 31.02
CA LEU A 745 -33.26 14.28 29.96
C LEU A 745 -32.51 15.61 30.03
N GLU A 746 -31.19 15.54 30.12
CA GLU A 746 -30.28 16.66 30.30
C GLU A 746 -29.07 16.49 29.38
N CYS A 747 -28.39 17.58 29.02
CA CYS A 747 -27.14 17.52 28.28
C CYS A 747 -26.26 18.74 28.59
N THR A 748 -24.99 18.67 28.19
CA THR A 748 -24.07 19.81 28.26
C THR A 748 -24.01 20.52 26.91
N VAL A 749 -24.44 21.78 26.88
CA VAL A 749 -24.38 22.66 25.71
C VAL A 749 -22.97 23.22 25.55
N ARG A 750 -22.58 23.56 24.32
CA ARG A 750 -21.27 24.13 24.00
C ARG A 750 -21.39 25.49 23.32
N ASP A 751 -20.56 26.44 23.76
CA ASP A 751 -20.44 27.77 23.15
C ASP A 751 -19.48 27.74 21.95
N TRP A 752 -19.81 28.51 20.93
CA TRP A 752 -19.00 28.80 19.75
C TRP A 752 -17.70 29.57 20.05
N ARG A 753 -17.65 30.28 21.17
CA ARG A 753 -16.52 31.14 21.58
C ARG A 753 -15.77 30.54 22.73
N VAL A 754 -14.65 29.93 22.43
CA VAL A 754 -13.75 29.47 23.47
C VAL A 754 -12.33 29.89 23.11
N ASP A 755 -11.91 31.05 23.63
CA ASP A 755 -10.49 31.46 23.65
C ASP A 755 -9.67 30.59 24.62
N ASP A 756 -10.33 29.79 25.47
CA ASP A 756 -9.69 28.94 26.48
C ASP A 756 -10.52 27.67 26.68
N VAL A 757 -10.08 26.51 26.18
CA VAL A 757 -10.80 25.22 26.05
C VAL A 757 -11.46 24.69 27.35
N ARG A 758 -11.35 25.40 28.48
CA ARG A 758 -11.81 24.97 29.81
C ARG A 758 -12.92 25.75 30.50
N THR A 759 -13.26 26.99 30.16
CA THR A 759 -14.26 27.71 30.97
C THR A 759 -15.68 27.52 30.47
N ASP A 760 -16.24 26.35 30.82
CA ASP A 760 -17.68 26.08 30.90
C ASP A 760 -18.36 27.12 31.85
N HIS A 761 -18.66 28.32 31.36
CA HIS A 761 -19.07 29.55 32.08
C HIS A 761 -17.92 30.39 32.65
N VAL A 762 -17.56 31.50 31.97
CA VAL A 762 -17.63 32.87 32.51
C VAL A 762 -17.72 33.84 31.31
N LEU A 763 -18.88 34.48 31.18
CA LEU A 763 -19.13 35.60 30.28
C LEU A 763 -18.31 36.83 30.71
N THR A 764 -17.45 37.32 29.83
CA THR A 764 -17.22 38.77 29.72
C THR A 764 -17.13 39.22 28.26
N ALA A 765 -18.22 39.84 27.82
CA ALA A 765 -18.38 40.77 26.69
C ALA A 765 -18.74 40.23 25.28
N GLN A 766 -20.05 40.32 25.02
CA GLN A 766 -20.74 40.75 23.79
C GLN A 766 -20.28 40.18 22.44
N TYR A 767 -20.80 39.00 22.09
CA TYR A 767 -21.72 38.88 20.94
C TYR A 767 -22.97 38.14 21.45
N GLU A 768 -24.14 38.76 21.31
CA GLU A 768 -25.41 38.26 21.87
C GLU A 768 -26.21 37.36 20.92
N ASP A 769 -25.73 37.11 19.70
CA ASP A 769 -26.46 36.30 18.72
C ASP A 769 -25.73 34.96 18.51
N ASP A 770 -26.17 33.91 19.22
CA ASP A 770 -26.11 32.47 18.84
C ASP A 770 -26.35 31.54 20.06
N ALA A 771 -27.48 31.69 20.77
CA ALA A 771 -27.93 30.66 21.71
C ALA A 771 -28.56 29.51 20.91
N PRO A 772 -28.00 28.29 20.91
CA PRO A 772 -28.59 27.21 20.14
C PRO A 772 -29.91 26.76 20.80
N GLU A 773 -30.96 26.56 20.03
CA GLU A 773 -32.13 25.82 20.50
C GLU A 773 -31.79 24.32 20.48
N LEU A 774 -32.34 23.54 21.43
CA LEU A 774 -32.12 22.09 21.48
C LEU A 774 -33.41 21.34 21.20
N ASP A 775 -33.35 20.41 20.26
CA ASP A 775 -34.42 19.48 19.98
C ASP A 775 -34.11 18.11 20.54
N TYR A 776 -34.91 17.70 21.52
CA TYR A 776 -34.89 16.37 22.10
C TYR A 776 -35.93 15.51 21.37
N VAL A 777 -35.48 14.40 20.81
CA VAL A 777 -36.32 13.39 20.17
C VAL A 777 -36.08 12.07 20.88
N LEU A 778 -37.07 11.64 21.66
CA LEU A 778 -37.08 10.31 22.29
C LEU A 778 -37.86 9.33 21.41
N THR A 779 -37.22 8.23 21.05
CA THR A 779 -37.81 7.16 20.24
C THR A 779 -37.82 5.86 21.03
N LEU A 780 -38.98 5.19 21.09
CA LEU A 780 -39.15 3.89 21.73
C LEU A 780 -39.12 2.78 20.66
N ASP A 781 -38.41 1.68 20.95
CA ASP A 781 -38.21 0.50 20.08
C ASP A 781 -37.69 0.77 18.65
N PRO A 782 -36.35 0.82 18.44
CA PRO A 782 -35.76 0.98 17.12
C PRO A 782 -35.85 -0.26 16.21
N ALA A 783 -36.30 -1.42 16.70
CA ALA A 783 -36.44 -2.64 15.90
C ALA A 783 -37.84 -2.80 15.25
N GLY A 784 -38.81 -1.94 15.63
CA GLY A 784 -40.16 -1.87 15.09
C GLY A 784 -40.43 -0.63 14.22
N THR A 785 -41.69 -0.18 14.15
CA THR A 785 -42.01 1.17 13.61
C THR A 785 -41.75 2.17 14.73
N PRO A 786 -40.78 3.10 14.60
CA PRO A 786 -40.39 3.98 15.69
C PRO A 786 -41.58 4.83 16.15
N ALA A 787 -41.94 4.74 17.43
CA ALA A 787 -42.88 5.65 18.07
C ALA A 787 -42.08 6.86 18.58
N VAL A 788 -42.12 7.96 17.82
CA VAL A 788 -41.53 9.24 18.23
C VAL A 788 -42.45 9.87 19.27
N LEU A 789 -41.97 10.02 20.51
CA LEU A 789 -42.77 10.46 21.64
C LEU A 789 -43.17 11.94 21.52
N ALA A 790 -42.20 12.82 21.25
CA ALA A 790 -42.35 14.24 20.95
C ALA A 790 -40.99 14.84 20.56
N ALA A 791 -41.00 15.93 19.78
CA ALA A 791 -39.88 16.86 19.72
C ALA A 791 -40.06 17.88 20.85
N LEU A 792 -39.28 17.79 21.93
CA LEU A 792 -39.28 18.82 22.97
C LEU A 792 -38.18 19.83 22.67
N VAL A 793 -38.57 21.11 22.59
CA VAL A 793 -37.66 22.21 22.22
C VAL A 793 -37.33 23.02 23.46
N ILE A 794 -36.04 23.18 23.72
CA ILE A 794 -35.52 24.17 24.66
C ILE A 794 -35.05 25.38 23.86
N THR A 795 -35.71 26.54 24.07
CA THR A 795 -35.40 27.79 23.36
C THR A 795 -34.26 28.59 23.98
N ASP A 796 -33.93 28.35 25.25
CA ASP A 796 -32.78 28.94 25.94
C ASP A 796 -32.08 27.89 26.80
N PRO A 797 -31.12 27.14 26.22
CA PRO A 797 -30.49 26.03 26.92
C PRO A 797 -29.51 26.47 28.00
N TRP A 798 -29.28 27.78 28.14
CA TRP A 798 -28.40 28.33 29.17
C TRP A 798 -29.15 28.60 30.47
N VAL A 799 -30.48 28.62 30.42
CA VAL A 799 -31.37 28.84 31.56
C VAL A 799 -32.16 27.58 31.90
N ASP A 800 -32.59 26.83 30.88
CA ASP A 800 -33.36 25.60 31.03
C ASP A 800 -32.60 24.46 30.36
N THR A 801 -32.11 23.48 31.11
CA THR A 801 -31.36 22.33 30.57
C THR A 801 -32.11 21.01 30.73
N GLN A 802 -33.33 21.06 31.26
CA GLN A 802 -34.07 19.91 31.74
C GLN A 802 -35.30 19.66 30.89
N VAL A 803 -35.35 18.47 30.29
CA VAL A 803 -36.48 17.97 29.51
C VAL A 803 -37.10 16.80 30.24
N TRP A 804 -38.42 16.84 30.46
CA TRP A 804 -39.16 15.71 31.05
C TRP A 804 -39.96 15.00 29.97
N ALA A 805 -39.66 13.73 29.73
CA ALA A 805 -40.50 12.82 28.97
C ALA A 805 -41.37 12.03 29.95
N LEU A 806 -42.66 12.38 30.03
CA LEU A 806 -43.56 11.79 31.03
C LEU A 806 -43.90 10.35 30.67
N ARG A 807 -43.98 9.47 31.67
CA ARG A 807 -44.43 8.07 31.51
C ARG A 807 -45.79 8.00 30.81
N ASN A 808 -46.70 8.91 31.16
CA ASN A 808 -48.04 8.96 30.56
C ASN A 808 -47.94 9.15 29.05
N ASP A 809 -47.09 10.06 28.57
CA ASP A 809 -46.86 10.28 27.14
C ASP A 809 -46.31 9.00 26.48
N MET A 810 -45.42 8.27 27.17
CA MET A 810 -44.82 7.04 26.65
C MET A 810 -45.86 5.94 26.49
N ILE A 811 -46.74 5.74 27.48
CA ILE A 811 -47.86 4.79 27.41
C ILE A 811 -48.81 5.16 26.27
N ILE A 812 -49.07 6.46 26.08
CA ILE A 812 -49.89 6.96 24.98
C ILE A 812 -49.24 6.64 23.62
N ALA A 813 -47.95 6.89 23.47
CA ALA A 813 -47.21 6.70 22.23
C ALA A 813 -47.04 5.22 21.84
N VAL A 814 -46.83 4.33 22.81
CA VAL A 814 -46.74 2.87 22.60
C VAL A 814 -48.10 2.30 22.15
N GLY A 815 -49.19 2.83 22.71
CA GLY A 815 -50.55 2.52 22.29
C GLY A 815 -51.13 1.23 22.89
N ILE A 816 -52.40 0.98 22.56
CA ILE A 816 -53.20 -0.11 23.11
C ILE A 816 -52.71 -1.50 22.63
N ASN A 817 -52.73 -2.50 23.51
CA ASN A 817 -52.29 -3.87 23.28
C ASN A 817 -50.81 -4.01 22.84
N THR A 818 -49.98 -3.00 23.08
CA THR A 818 -48.54 -3.04 22.80
C THR A 818 -47.77 -2.99 24.11
N PRO A 819 -46.87 -3.97 24.39
CA PRO A 819 -46.06 -3.94 25.60
C PRO A 819 -45.02 -2.82 25.56
N MET A 820 -44.63 -2.33 26.74
CA MET A 820 -43.62 -1.29 26.86
C MET A 820 -42.26 -1.81 26.35
N PRO A 821 -41.58 -1.08 25.44
CA PRO A 821 -40.27 -1.49 24.94
C PRO A 821 -39.18 -1.53 26.01
N THR A 822 -38.18 -2.41 25.81
CA THR A 822 -37.02 -2.55 26.70
C THR A 822 -35.83 -1.69 26.28
N THR A 823 -35.91 -0.99 25.15
CA THR A 823 -34.85 -0.11 24.63
C THR A 823 -35.43 1.20 24.08
N ALA A 824 -34.64 2.27 24.17
CA ALA A 824 -34.95 3.57 23.58
C ALA A 824 -33.70 4.25 23.03
N SER A 825 -33.94 5.23 22.14
CA SER A 825 -32.91 6.10 21.57
C SER A 825 -33.26 7.56 21.85
N LEU A 826 -32.31 8.30 22.40
CA LEU A 826 -32.39 9.74 22.61
C LEU A 826 -31.54 10.44 21.55
N SER A 827 -32.16 11.30 20.75
CA SER A 827 -31.47 12.20 19.84
C SER A 827 -31.61 13.65 20.32
N ILE A 828 -30.49 14.36 20.45
CA ILE A 828 -30.46 15.77 20.84
C ILE A 828 -29.75 16.56 19.74
N SER A 829 -30.49 17.42 19.05
CA SER A 829 -29.96 18.23 17.94
C SER A 829 -29.88 19.70 18.33
N PRO A 830 -28.70 20.34 18.27
CA PRO A 830 -28.61 21.78 18.41
C PRO A 830 -29.04 22.47 17.10
N ARG A 831 -29.78 23.58 17.21
CA ARG A 831 -30.20 24.43 16.09
C ARG A 831 -29.87 25.87 16.40
N HIS A 832 -29.56 26.67 15.38
CA HIS A 832 -29.49 28.12 15.55
C HIS A 832 -29.82 28.81 14.23
N THR A 833 -30.08 30.11 14.27
CA THR A 833 -30.26 30.92 13.06
C THR A 833 -29.10 31.91 12.95
N PRO A 834 -28.03 31.56 12.22
CA PRO A 834 -26.88 32.44 12.09
C PRO A 834 -27.29 33.79 11.48
N PRO A 835 -26.87 34.93 12.07
CA PRO A 835 -27.24 36.27 11.61
C PRO A 835 -26.87 36.54 10.15
N GLU A 836 -25.82 35.88 9.63
CA GLU A 836 -25.30 36.09 8.29
C GLU A 836 -26.21 35.53 7.18
N ILE A 837 -27.08 34.57 7.49
CA ILE A 837 -27.92 33.86 6.51
C ILE A 837 -29.41 34.02 6.82
N GLY A 838 -29.76 34.13 8.10
CA GLY A 838 -31.15 34.30 8.54
C GLY A 838 -32.03 33.08 8.33
N THR A 839 -31.45 31.90 8.10
CA THR A 839 -32.13 30.61 8.02
C THR A 839 -31.64 29.69 9.12
N GLU A 840 -32.55 28.94 9.74
CA GLU A 840 -32.22 27.95 10.77
C GLU A 840 -31.31 26.85 10.20
N ILE A 841 -30.28 26.49 10.96
CA ILE A 841 -29.34 25.41 10.67
C ILE A 841 -29.33 24.45 11.86
N THR A 842 -29.47 23.16 11.58
CA THR A 842 -29.32 22.09 12.56
C THR A 842 -27.89 21.54 12.51
N GLY A 843 -27.25 21.43 13.67
CA GLY A 843 -25.94 20.81 13.82
C GLY A 843 -26.02 19.29 13.95
N VAL A 844 -24.88 18.65 14.17
CA VAL A 844 -24.81 17.20 14.37
C VAL A 844 -25.55 16.81 15.65
N ALA A 845 -26.50 15.87 15.51
CA ALA A 845 -27.29 15.36 16.63
C ALA A 845 -26.46 14.40 17.49
N LEU A 846 -26.49 14.56 18.82
CA LEU A 846 -26.05 13.53 19.74
C LEU A 846 -27.09 12.41 19.73
N VAL A 847 -26.68 11.16 19.55
CA VAL A 847 -27.57 10.00 19.59
C VAL A 847 -27.07 9.03 20.65
N HIS A 848 -27.92 8.68 21.61
CA HIS A 848 -27.61 7.73 22.68
C HIS A 848 -28.68 6.66 22.77
N GLU A 849 -28.27 5.39 22.63
CA GLU A 849 -29.14 4.23 22.82
C GLU A 849 -28.95 3.65 24.22
N PHE A 850 -30.05 3.31 24.88
CA PHE A 850 -30.04 2.80 26.25
C PHE A 850 -31.14 1.78 26.51
N ALA A 851 -30.89 0.89 27.47
CA ALA A 851 -31.88 -0.04 27.98
C ALA A 851 -32.80 0.65 28.99
N ILE A 852 -34.10 0.39 28.87
CA ILE A 852 -35.13 0.86 29.77
C ILE A 852 -35.42 -0.22 30.82
N THR A 853 -35.71 0.19 32.05
CA THR A 853 -36.35 -0.65 33.08
C THR A 853 -37.64 0.01 33.56
N SER A 854 -38.71 -0.76 33.72
CA SER A 854 -39.95 -0.25 34.32
C SER A 854 -40.79 -1.38 34.88
N GLU A 855 -41.61 -1.09 35.90
CA GLU A 855 -42.67 -2.01 36.33
C GLU A 855 -43.66 -2.33 35.20
N LEU A 856 -43.79 -1.44 34.20
CA LEU A 856 -44.66 -1.61 33.04
C LEU A 856 -44.24 -2.74 32.09
N HIS A 857 -43.02 -3.27 32.24
CA HIS A 857 -42.53 -4.41 31.45
C HIS A 857 -43.17 -5.72 31.85
N ASP A 858 -43.65 -5.82 33.09
CA ASP A 858 -44.28 -7.03 33.64
C ASP A 858 -45.81 -6.99 33.49
N ASP A 859 -46.39 -5.91 32.96
CA ASP A 859 -47.83 -5.77 32.75
C ASP A 859 -48.32 -6.64 31.58
N ASP A 860 -49.48 -7.28 31.76
CA ASP A 860 -50.14 -8.11 30.75
C ASP A 860 -51.20 -7.33 29.94
N LEU A 861 -51.76 -6.26 30.53
CA LEU A 861 -52.82 -5.45 29.92
C LEU A 861 -52.31 -4.02 29.61
N HIS A 862 -52.40 -3.62 28.34
CA HIS A 862 -51.95 -2.30 27.89
C HIS A 862 -53.11 -1.53 27.27
N VAL A 863 -53.61 -0.51 27.97
CA VAL A 863 -54.75 0.28 27.49
C VAL A 863 -54.31 1.46 26.60
N GLY A 864 -53.08 1.95 26.77
CA GLY A 864 -52.61 3.16 26.11
C GLY A 864 -53.39 4.40 26.56
N GLY A 865 -53.45 5.42 25.70
CA GLY A 865 -54.22 6.64 25.92
C GLY A 865 -55.70 6.49 25.58
N LEU A 866 -56.58 6.76 26.56
CA LEU A 866 -58.02 6.76 26.40
C LEU A 866 -58.55 8.20 26.37
N ALA A 867 -59.20 8.62 25.28
CA ALA A 867 -59.82 9.93 25.16
C ALA A 867 -61.25 9.97 25.70
N ALA A 868 -61.65 11.10 26.30
CA ALA A 868 -63.00 11.25 26.85
C ALA A 868 -64.08 11.02 25.77
N ASN A 869 -65.16 10.35 26.15
CA ASN A 869 -66.28 9.98 25.28
C ASN A 869 -65.90 9.10 24.08
N THR A 870 -64.71 8.48 24.10
CA THR A 870 -64.23 7.56 23.08
C THR A 870 -64.10 6.16 23.68
N ALA A 871 -64.57 5.15 22.95
CA ALA A 871 -64.37 3.75 23.33
C ALA A 871 -62.95 3.32 22.95
N SER A 872 -62.27 2.60 23.83
CA SER A 872 -60.98 1.97 23.54
C SER A 872 -61.12 0.90 22.45
N ALA A 873 -60.01 0.46 21.86
CA ALA A 873 -60.00 -0.85 21.22
C ALA A 873 -60.25 -1.95 22.29
N ALA A 874 -60.62 -3.14 21.84
CA ALA A 874 -60.80 -4.28 22.75
C ALA A 874 -59.45 -4.69 23.37
N ILE A 875 -59.44 -4.81 24.69
CA ILE A 875 -58.33 -5.32 25.50
C ILE A 875 -58.69 -6.74 25.94
N SER A 876 -57.74 -7.67 25.85
CA SER A 876 -57.98 -9.08 26.14
C SER A 876 -57.66 -9.40 27.60
N PHE A 877 -58.68 -9.52 28.44
CA PHE A 877 -58.54 -9.93 29.85
C PHE A 877 -58.60 -11.46 29.92
N THR A 878 -57.60 -12.13 30.48
CA THR A 878 -57.49 -13.60 30.44
C THR A 878 -57.94 -14.29 31.72
N GLU A 879 -57.92 -13.59 32.86
CA GLU A 879 -58.33 -14.12 34.15
C GLU A 879 -59.84 -13.97 34.44
N THR A 880 -60.37 -14.89 35.25
CA THR A 880 -61.75 -14.83 35.75
C THR A 880 -61.74 -14.35 37.20
N GLY A 881 -62.36 -13.21 37.47
CA GLY A 881 -62.43 -12.67 38.82
C GLY A 881 -62.63 -11.15 38.84
N ALA A 882 -62.28 -10.54 39.97
CA ALA A 882 -62.37 -9.09 40.15
C ALA A 882 -61.05 -8.41 39.78
N TYR A 883 -61.10 -7.50 38.81
CA TYR A 883 -60.01 -6.59 38.46
C TYR A 883 -60.22 -5.28 39.21
N ALA A 884 -59.22 -4.85 39.97
CA ALA A 884 -59.22 -3.55 40.61
C ALA A 884 -58.71 -2.48 39.64
N PHE A 885 -59.34 -1.31 39.65
CA PHE A 885 -58.90 -0.14 38.89
C PHE A 885 -58.59 0.98 39.86
N ASP A 886 -57.41 1.58 39.76
CA ASP A 886 -56.95 2.64 40.64
C ASP A 886 -56.47 3.85 39.82
N ILE A 887 -56.98 5.05 40.13
CA ILE A 887 -56.57 6.35 39.55
C ILE A 887 -56.02 7.26 40.65
N ASN A 888 -55.07 8.13 40.32
CA ASN A 888 -54.41 9.00 41.31
C ASN A 888 -55.32 10.12 41.84
N THR A 889 -56.16 10.70 40.99
CA THR A 889 -57.06 11.80 41.34
C THR A 889 -58.49 11.43 40.98
N ALA A 890 -59.44 11.74 41.85
CA ALA A 890 -60.84 11.39 41.61
C ALA A 890 -61.38 12.09 40.35
N LEU A 891 -62.18 11.36 39.55
CA LEU A 891 -62.81 11.93 38.36
C LEU A 891 -63.68 13.16 38.71
N PRO A 892 -63.74 14.18 37.83
CA PRO A 892 -64.58 15.37 38.03
C PRO A 892 -66.05 15.03 38.24
N SER A 893 -66.85 16.01 38.71
CA SER A 893 -68.30 15.81 38.89
C SER A 893 -68.94 15.30 37.59
N SER A 894 -69.66 14.17 37.65
CA SER A 894 -70.25 13.42 36.51
C SER A 894 -69.29 12.61 35.62
N GLY A 895 -67.99 12.57 35.93
CA GLY A 895 -67.02 11.67 35.31
C GLY A 895 -67.16 10.24 35.85
N ILE A 896 -67.31 9.27 34.95
CA ILE A 896 -67.32 7.84 35.27
C ILE A 896 -66.41 7.10 34.27
N LEU A 897 -65.69 6.09 34.75
CA LEU A 897 -65.01 5.09 33.92
C LEU A 897 -65.93 3.87 33.82
N GLU A 898 -66.20 3.43 32.60
CA GLU A 898 -67.10 2.32 32.30
C GLU A 898 -66.38 1.27 31.44
N ALA A 899 -66.81 0.00 31.57
CA ALA A 899 -66.32 -1.11 30.78
C ALA A 899 -67.48 -1.87 30.14
N ASP A 900 -67.31 -2.28 28.89
CA ASP A 900 -68.17 -3.24 28.20
C ASP A 900 -67.42 -4.56 28.06
N VAL A 901 -67.97 -5.64 28.62
CA VAL A 901 -67.38 -6.98 28.58
C VAL A 901 -68.15 -7.80 27.55
N ASP A 902 -67.45 -8.26 26.51
CA ASP A 902 -67.97 -9.10 25.42
C ASP A 902 -69.22 -8.53 24.70
N GLY A 903 -69.38 -7.19 24.69
CA GLY A 903 -70.52 -6.50 24.07
C GLY A 903 -71.82 -6.58 24.88
N GLY A 904 -71.73 -6.88 26.18
CA GLY A 904 -72.84 -6.91 27.13
C GLY A 904 -73.38 -5.53 27.53
N GLY A 905 -72.70 -4.46 27.12
CA GLY A 905 -73.02 -3.07 27.44
C GLY A 905 -72.19 -2.50 28.59
N TYR A 906 -72.06 -1.17 28.62
CA TYR A 906 -71.20 -0.48 29.57
C TYR A 906 -71.73 -0.53 31.01
N VAL A 907 -70.85 -0.94 31.92
CA VAL A 907 -71.05 -0.89 33.38
C VAL A 907 -70.04 0.05 34.01
N THR A 908 -70.47 0.78 35.05
CA THR A 908 -69.58 1.69 35.79
C THR A 908 -68.54 0.90 36.58
N VAL A 909 -67.26 1.18 36.31
CA VAL A 909 -66.08 0.61 37.00
C VAL A 909 -65.61 1.56 38.09
N ILE A 910 -65.37 2.84 37.76
CA ILE A 910 -65.07 3.91 38.71
C ILE A 910 -66.18 4.95 38.64
N ALA A 911 -66.80 5.24 39.79
CA ALA A 911 -67.83 6.27 39.92
C ALA A 911 -67.23 7.66 40.19
N ALA A 912 -67.98 8.72 39.88
CA ALA A 912 -67.57 10.10 40.14
C ALA A 912 -67.19 10.33 41.61
N GLY A 913 -66.07 11.00 41.86
CA GLY A 913 -65.57 11.29 43.20
C GLY A 913 -64.79 10.14 43.88
N ASN A 914 -64.69 8.96 43.24
CA ASN A 914 -63.85 7.86 43.71
C ASN A 914 -62.53 7.80 42.95
N THR A 915 -61.49 7.28 43.61
CA THR A 915 -60.18 6.98 43.01
C THR A 915 -59.99 5.50 42.71
N THR A 916 -60.91 4.64 43.14
CA THR A 916 -60.81 3.19 42.97
C THR A 916 -62.13 2.59 42.51
N GLY A 917 -62.06 1.45 41.84
CA GLY A 917 -63.19 0.75 41.25
C GLY A 917 -62.90 -0.72 41.00
N THR A 918 -63.91 -1.47 40.56
CA THR A 918 -63.75 -2.91 40.30
C THR A 918 -64.60 -3.34 39.12
N LEU A 919 -64.02 -4.12 38.22
CA LEU A 919 -64.71 -4.85 37.15
C LEU A 919 -64.67 -6.35 37.48
N THR A 920 -65.80 -7.05 37.45
CA THR A 920 -65.82 -8.50 37.65
C THR A 920 -66.07 -9.22 36.33
N THR A 921 -65.15 -10.09 35.92
CA THR A 921 -65.33 -11.01 34.79
C THR A 921 -65.84 -12.37 35.29
N SER A 922 -66.74 -13.00 34.54
CA SER A 922 -67.31 -14.31 34.90
C SER A 922 -67.62 -15.12 33.65
N GLY A 923 -67.23 -16.40 33.58
CA GLY A 923 -67.59 -17.28 32.46
C GLY A 923 -66.48 -18.12 31.84
N GLY A 924 -65.21 -17.96 32.26
CA GLY A 924 -64.03 -18.60 31.67
C GLY A 924 -63.52 -17.81 30.46
N GLY A 925 -62.36 -17.15 30.59
CA GLY A 925 -61.79 -16.22 29.61
C GLY A 925 -61.13 -16.86 28.38
N PRO A 926 -60.56 -16.06 27.44
CA PRO A 926 -60.35 -14.61 27.52
C PRO A 926 -61.61 -13.78 27.22
N TYR A 927 -61.70 -12.60 27.82
CA TYR A 927 -62.78 -11.62 27.71
C TYR A 927 -62.32 -10.42 26.87
N SER A 928 -63.18 -9.95 25.97
CA SER A 928 -62.95 -8.72 25.20
C SER A 928 -63.52 -7.54 25.97
N VAL A 929 -62.67 -6.73 26.59
CA VAL A 929 -63.07 -5.58 27.40
C VAL A 929 -62.82 -4.28 26.64
N VAL A 930 -63.86 -3.45 26.53
CA VAL A 930 -63.78 -2.10 25.96
C VAL A 930 -64.03 -1.08 27.04
N LEU A 931 -63.07 -0.17 27.25
CA LEU A 931 -63.16 0.90 28.25
C LEU A 931 -63.63 2.20 27.60
N ARG A 932 -64.33 3.03 28.37
CA ARG A 932 -64.60 4.44 28.02
C ARG A 932 -64.80 5.25 29.30
N PHE A 933 -64.62 6.56 29.21
CA PHE A 933 -64.98 7.46 30.31
C PHE A 933 -65.63 8.74 29.79
N THR A 934 -66.38 9.43 30.64
CA THR A 934 -67.34 10.46 30.20
C THR A 934 -66.82 11.90 30.28
N VAL A 935 -65.93 12.20 31.23
CA VAL A 935 -65.44 13.56 31.49
C VAL A 935 -63.93 13.53 31.62
N ALA A 936 -63.26 14.31 30.78
CA ALA A 936 -61.82 14.51 30.80
C ALA A 936 -61.33 15.02 32.17
N PRO A 937 -60.26 14.47 32.75
CA PRO A 937 -59.58 15.08 33.89
C PRO A 937 -58.96 16.44 33.49
N THR A 938 -58.41 17.18 34.46
CA THR A 938 -57.71 18.44 34.18
C THR A 938 -56.35 18.25 33.52
N ASP A 939 -55.72 17.10 33.78
CA ASP A 939 -54.42 16.68 33.29
C ASP A 939 -54.49 15.18 33.00
N ASP A 940 -53.61 14.65 32.14
CA ASP A 940 -53.57 13.22 31.83
C ASP A 940 -53.33 12.40 33.11
N GLN A 941 -54.17 11.39 33.36
CA GLN A 941 -54.14 10.58 34.58
C GLN A 941 -53.82 9.13 34.29
N TYR A 942 -52.76 8.64 34.90
CA TYR A 942 -52.39 7.24 34.98
C TYR A 942 -53.44 6.45 35.76
N PHE A 943 -53.71 5.25 35.30
CA PHE A 943 -54.50 4.28 36.05
C PHE A 943 -53.90 2.88 35.96
N ARG A 944 -53.97 2.16 37.09
CA ARG A 944 -53.52 0.78 37.22
C ARG A 944 -54.71 -0.17 37.19
N ILE A 945 -54.53 -1.31 36.56
CA ILE A 945 -55.42 -2.47 36.60
C ILE A 945 -54.69 -3.56 37.35
N THR A 946 -55.28 -4.09 38.43
CA THR A 946 -54.72 -5.24 39.16
C THR A 946 -55.61 -6.44 38.99
N GLY A 947 -55.07 -7.53 38.46
CA GLY A 947 -55.78 -8.75 38.16
C GLY A 947 -56.13 -9.59 39.40
N PRO A 948 -57.05 -10.56 39.24
CA PRO A 948 -57.36 -11.54 40.28
C PRO A 948 -56.15 -12.34 40.81
N THR A 949 -55.19 -12.69 39.95
CA THR A 949 -54.00 -13.48 40.32
C THR A 949 -52.67 -12.85 39.91
N ALA A 950 -52.41 -12.65 38.62
CA ALA A 950 -51.13 -12.13 38.13
C ALA A 950 -51.27 -11.18 36.93
N GLU A 951 -52.46 -11.05 36.34
CA GLU A 951 -52.70 -10.21 35.17
C GLU A 951 -52.86 -8.72 35.55
N ASP A 952 -51.75 -8.00 35.57
CA ASP A 952 -51.71 -6.55 35.86
C ASP A 952 -51.69 -5.72 34.57
N GLY A 953 -51.99 -4.43 34.69
CA GLY A 953 -52.01 -3.53 33.55
C GLY A 953 -52.04 -2.05 33.87
N ASN A 954 -51.97 -1.26 32.80
CA ASN A 954 -51.87 0.18 32.88
C ASN A 954 -52.63 0.90 31.74
N GLY A 955 -52.90 2.18 31.96
CA GLY A 955 -53.42 3.08 30.95
C GLY A 955 -53.39 4.54 31.38
N VAL A 956 -53.76 5.43 30.46
CA VAL A 956 -53.84 6.87 30.72
C VAL A 956 -55.20 7.41 30.27
N LEU A 957 -55.88 8.13 31.16
CA LEU A 957 -57.06 8.92 30.82
C LEU A 957 -56.60 10.30 30.33
N LEU A 958 -56.94 10.64 29.08
CA LEU A 958 -56.50 11.88 28.44
C LEU A 958 -57.35 13.08 28.88
N ALA A 959 -56.69 14.20 29.15
CA ALA A 959 -57.30 15.49 29.49
C ALA A 959 -58.00 16.20 28.31
#